data_AF-V5FPY1-F1
#
_entry.id   AF-V5FPY1-F1
#
_cell.length_a   1.000
_cell.length_b   1.000
_cell.length_c   1.000
_cell.angle_alpha   90.00
_cell.angle_beta   90.00
_cell.angle_gamma   90.00
#
_symmetry.space_group_name_H-M   'P 1'
#
loop_
_entity.id
_entity.type
_entity.pdbx_description
1 polymer ?
#
loop_
_entity_poly.entity_id
_entity_poly.type
_entity_poly.pdbx_seq_one_letter_code
_entity_poly.pdbx_strand_id
1 'polypeptide(L)'
;MARKVRAAAVHAAPVFMDKAATLTKVVQLIKHAKTRDIELLAFPETFIPGYPYFIECYPPIKQVSALAAYGEQSVVVKDDLHEVQAACREAEISICLGISERISNGYTLFNSQVFIDAQGDIKGVHRKLQPTYVERMVWAQGGGHTLRTYDSLGDFKIGGLCCWENTMPLARQALTLDGEEIHVGAWPALNTMAGFESSANAQIEALMKNHALTGQTFVICASNYVDDSCLNWMKENLGEQDSVRAGGGWSAVIHPFCMFLAGPHEGAIEKLVSAELDLSDLGQVKVWVDSNGHYRRPEVFDFRVKRRPLWADDMDCAAWPSGERDQQLKHKIESVLRMLKRGDFNYYGERAAVAAASALVIFGAPQIANAGTPSEDAVVVDGTSFALNGDNVSYRFHVDNSTGDLLSDHFGGSISGSLPPAAVPQVNGWVGMPGRVRREFPDQGRGDFRIPAVRIRQTAGYTVSDLQYQSHTVVQGKPDLPGLPATRGSEDDVTTLVVHLYDNYSSIAADLSYSIFPKYDAIVRSVNVTNRGVGNITIEALASLSVDLPFEDLDMISLNGDWARERRRERRRVEYGIQGFGSTTGFSSHLHNPFLTLVTPATTESQGEAWGFSLVYTGSFAVNVEKGSQGFTRAMLGFNPEQLSWNLGPNESLTSPECVSIYSKEGIGGMSRSFHRFYRKHLMRSQFATSNRPPLLNSWEGLGFDYNESSMYKLAEESAALGAKLFVMDDGWFGNKYPRDDDDAGLGDWQPNRQKFPDGLDPLVSNVTELKAANTSTDLRFGIWIEPEMVDPNSTLYHEHPDWALHAGPYPRTLTRNQLVLNVALPEVQDFIINFVSNLLKSADITYIKWDHNRGVHELPSPRADHEYMLGMYHVFDTLTSRFPDVLWEGCASGGGRFDPGVLQYFPQIWTSDDTDGLERIYIQLGTSLVYPPSAMGAHISAVPNQQTGRTTPIEFRGHVAMMGGGFGLELNPEELDAHDKAALPGLINLAEKVNPIVLNGDMWRLSLPEDSNWPAVLFISEDGSQAVLFYFQVRANINRATPWVRLQGLDAQAMYNVDGVGTYSGATLMNMGLQFPLDGDYGSKVVFLEKQ
;
A
#
# COMPACT_ATOMS: atom_id res chain seq x y z
N MET A 1 -15.64 42.17 26.36
CA MET A 1 -16.39 42.73 25.22
C MET A 1 -16.25 41.73 24.08
N ALA A 2 -17.32 41.43 23.34
CA ALA A 2 -17.26 40.53 22.19
C ALA A 2 -16.33 41.10 21.10
N ARG A 3 -15.54 40.25 20.44
CA ARG A 3 -14.66 40.67 19.34
C ARG A 3 -15.52 41.01 18.12
N LYS A 4 -15.43 42.26 17.69
CA LYS A 4 -16.01 42.75 16.43
C LYS A 4 -14.90 42.94 15.43
N VAL A 5 -15.10 42.48 14.20
CA VAL A 5 -14.12 42.59 13.11
C VAL A 5 -14.75 43.37 11.98
N ARG A 6 -14.15 44.49 11.58
CA ARG A 6 -14.62 45.22 10.40
C ARG A 6 -13.98 44.63 9.14
N ALA A 7 -14.77 43.95 8.33
CA ALA A 7 -14.29 43.26 7.13
C ALA A 7 -14.88 43.85 5.85
N ALA A 8 -14.21 43.69 4.72
CA ALA A 8 -14.73 44.12 3.43
C ALA A 8 -14.40 43.16 2.27
N ALA A 9 -15.37 42.98 1.38
CA ALA A 9 -15.15 42.42 0.06
C ALA A 9 -14.66 43.52 -0.90
N VAL A 10 -13.56 43.26 -1.60
CA VAL A 10 -13.04 44.14 -2.64
C VAL A 10 -13.83 43.91 -3.92
N HIS A 11 -14.57 44.93 -4.35
CA HIS A 11 -15.20 44.98 -5.65
C HIS A 11 -14.43 45.98 -6.52
N ALA A 12 -13.44 45.49 -7.26
CA ALA A 12 -12.59 46.31 -8.13
C ALA A 12 -12.14 45.47 -9.33
N ALA A 13 -11.82 46.10 -10.47
CA ALA A 13 -11.18 45.41 -11.59
C ALA A 13 -9.66 45.33 -11.37
N PRO A 14 -8.97 44.25 -11.77
CA PRO A 14 -7.51 44.20 -11.80
C PRO A 14 -6.95 45.02 -12.98
N VAL A 15 -5.63 45.25 -13.01
CA VAL A 15 -4.99 45.71 -14.25
C VAL A 15 -4.69 44.46 -15.07
N PHE A 16 -5.60 44.12 -15.98
CA PHE A 16 -5.62 42.82 -16.63
C PHE A 16 -4.31 42.51 -17.35
N MET A 17 -3.76 41.30 -17.14
CA MET A 17 -2.49 40.84 -17.73
C MET A 17 -1.25 41.67 -17.33
N ASP A 18 -1.32 42.41 -16.22
CA ASP A 18 -0.19 43.14 -15.65
C ASP A 18 -0.06 42.86 -14.14
N LYS A 19 0.85 41.94 -13.81
CA LYS A 19 1.14 41.54 -12.42
C LYS A 19 1.59 42.72 -11.57
N ALA A 20 2.53 43.52 -12.08
CA ALA A 20 3.16 44.60 -11.32
C ALA A 20 2.19 45.75 -11.04
N ALA A 21 1.42 46.17 -12.05
CA ALA A 21 0.40 47.20 -11.87
C ALA A 21 -0.74 46.72 -10.95
N THR A 22 -1.13 45.46 -11.04
CA THR A 22 -2.16 44.90 -10.15
C THR A 22 -1.65 44.77 -8.71
N LEU A 23 -0.40 44.35 -8.48
CA LEU A 23 0.22 44.36 -7.14
C LEU A 23 0.22 45.77 -6.53
N THR A 24 0.59 46.78 -7.33
CA THR A 24 0.54 48.19 -6.92
C THR A 24 -0.88 48.58 -6.51
N LYS A 25 -1.89 48.16 -7.28
CA LYS A 25 -3.31 48.41 -6.97
C LYS A 25 -3.76 47.71 -5.68
N VAL A 26 -3.33 46.47 -5.43
CA VAL A 26 -3.58 45.75 -4.16
C VAL A 26 -3.03 46.55 -2.99
N VAL A 27 -1.79 47.04 -3.06
CA VAL A 27 -1.18 47.89 -2.02
C VAL A 27 -1.99 49.17 -1.79
N GLN A 28 -2.47 49.83 -2.85
CA GLN A 28 -3.32 51.01 -2.72
C GLN A 28 -4.66 50.71 -2.05
N LEU A 29 -5.28 49.57 -2.37
CA LEU A 29 -6.54 49.13 -1.76
C LEU A 29 -6.37 48.81 -0.27
N ILE A 30 -5.25 48.18 0.12
CA ILE A 30 -4.90 47.96 1.54
C ILE A 30 -4.77 49.29 2.27
N LYS A 31 -4.02 50.26 1.71
CA LYS A 31 -3.87 51.59 2.30
C LYS A 31 -5.21 52.33 2.40
N HIS A 32 -6.07 52.21 1.40
CA HIS A 32 -7.41 52.80 1.41
C HIS A 32 -8.30 52.17 2.49
N ALA A 33 -8.23 50.87 2.68
CA ALA A 33 -8.98 50.15 3.70
C ALA A 33 -8.62 50.61 5.12
N LYS A 34 -7.35 50.93 5.38
CA LYS A 34 -6.91 51.50 6.67
C LYS A 34 -7.60 52.81 6.99
N THR A 35 -7.85 53.66 6.00
CA THR A 35 -8.58 54.94 6.20
C THR A 35 -10.05 54.75 6.60
N ARG A 36 -10.57 53.51 6.53
CA ARG A 36 -11.95 53.14 6.84
C ARG A 36 -12.06 52.16 8.02
N ASP A 37 -10.98 52.02 8.80
CA ASP A 37 -10.89 51.12 9.96
C ASP A 37 -11.23 49.66 9.64
N ILE A 38 -10.93 49.20 8.41
CA ILE A 38 -11.11 47.80 8.01
C ILE A 38 -9.92 46.99 8.52
N GLU A 39 -10.18 45.81 9.06
CA GLU A 39 -9.19 44.88 9.61
C GLU A 39 -8.96 43.65 8.71
N LEU A 40 -9.95 43.29 7.88
CA LEU A 40 -9.89 42.13 6.98
C LEU A 40 -10.37 42.51 5.58
N LEU A 41 -9.57 42.22 4.55
CA LEU A 41 -9.95 42.37 3.14
C LEU A 41 -9.98 41.03 2.41
N ALA A 42 -11.06 40.75 1.69
CA ALA A 42 -11.18 39.63 0.78
C ALA A 42 -11.14 40.11 -0.68
N PHE A 43 -10.25 39.55 -1.48
CA PHE A 43 -10.11 39.86 -2.90
C PHE A 43 -10.81 38.83 -3.80
N PRO A 44 -11.23 39.25 -5.01
CA PRO A 44 -11.82 38.36 -6.01
C PRO A 44 -10.91 37.23 -6.48
N GLU A 45 -11.50 36.25 -7.17
CA GLU A 45 -10.77 35.14 -7.77
C GLU A 45 -9.74 35.63 -8.79
N THR A 46 -8.53 35.08 -8.67
CA THR A 46 -7.39 35.38 -9.55
C THR A 46 -7.24 36.87 -9.83
N PHE A 47 -7.44 37.72 -8.80
CA PHE A 47 -7.31 39.17 -8.92
C PHE A 47 -5.96 39.56 -9.54
N ILE A 48 -4.89 38.81 -9.24
CA ILE A 48 -3.60 38.95 -9.93
C ILE A 48 -3.37 37.78 -10.90
N PRO A 49 -3.11 38.00 -12.20
CA PRO A 49 -3.17 39.28 -12.94
C PRO A 49 -4.58 39.61 -13.48
N GLY A 50 -5.60 38.89 -13.02
CA GLY A 50 -6.99 39.00 -13.45
C GLY A 50 -7.50 37.71 -14.10
N TYR A 51 -8.76 37.34 -13.83
CA TYR A 51 -9.36 36.11 -14.36
C TYR A 51 -9.26 36.05 -15.91
N PRO A 52 -8.73 34.96 -16.50
CA PRO A 52 -8.38 34.89 -17.92
C PRO A 52 -9.62 34.63 -18.79
N TYR A 53 -10.54 35.59 -18.90
CA TYR A 53 -11.80 35.45 -19.66
C TYR A 53 -11.62 34.98 -21.12
N PHE A 54 -10.43 35.17 -21.71
CA PHE A 54 -10.13 34.69 -23.05
C PHE A 54 -10.25 33.16 -23.18
N ILE A 55 -10.13 32.40 -22.08
CA ILE A 55 -10.24 30.93 -22.14
C ILE A 55 -11.64 30.46 -22.52
N GLU A 56 -12.65 31.30 -22.29
CA GLU A 56 -14.06 31.07 -22.61
C GLU A 56 -14.43 31.59 -24.01
N CYS A 57 -13.58 32.43 -24.61
CA CYS A 57 -13.93 33.19 -25.81
C CYS A 57 -13.32 32.60 -27.10
N TYR A 58 -12.18 31.91 -27.01
CA TYR A 58 -11.41 31.50 -28.20
C TYR A 58 -11.15 29.98 -28.22
N PRO A 59 -10.86 29.36 -29.37
CA PRO A 59 -10.42 27.97 -29.43
C PRO A 59 -9.04 27.76 -28.77
N PRO A 60 -8.77 26.62 -28.10
CA PRO A 60 -7.55 26.40 -27.32
C PRO A 60 -6.25 26.68 -28.09
N ILE A 61 -6.17 26.26 -29.36
CA ILE A 61 -4.97 26.44 -30.18
C ILE A 61 -4.61 27.91 -30.44
N LYS A 62 -5.58 28.83 -30.41
CA LYS A 62 -5.34 30.27 -30.58
C LYS A 62 -4.83 30.93 -29.31
N GLN A 63 -5.00 30.29 -28.16
CA GLN A 63 -4.70 30.88 -26.86
C GLN A 63 -3.29 30.57 -26.36
N VAL A 64 -2.51 29.72 -27.05
CA VAL A 64 -1.22 29.21 -26.56
C VAL A 64 -0.28 30.35 -26.13
N SER A 65 -0.12 31.38 -26.97
CA SER A 65 0.72 32.54 -26.65
C SER A 65 0.16 33.39 -25.50
N ALA A 66 -1.17 33.52 -25.42
CA ALA A 66 -1.83 34.23 -24.32
C ALA A 66 -1.66 33.50 -22.99
N LEU A 67 -1.75 32.16 -22.98
CA LEU A 67 -1.54 31.32 -21.79
C LEU A 67 -0.08 31.35 -21.33
N ALA A 68 0.87 31.34 -22.26
CA ALA A 68 2.29 31.52 -21.91
C ALA A 68 2.52 32.89 -21.25
N ALA A 69 1.99 33.97 -21.83
CA ALA A 69 2.06 35.30 -21.24
C ALA A 69 1.35 35.37 -19.88
N TYR A 70 0.20 34.72 -19.73
CA TYR A 70 -0.54 34.63 -18.47
C TYR A 70 0.28 33.91 -17.38
N GLY A 71 1.04 32.88 -17.75
CA GLY A 71 1.97 32.20 -16.85
C GLY A 71 3.15 33.08 -16.39
N GLU A 72 3.65 33.97 -17.25
CA GLU A 72 4.67 34.98 -16.86
C GLU A 72 4.09 36.06 -15.94
N GLN A 73 2.81 36.38 -16.10
CA GLN A 73 2.09 37.34 -15.25
C GLN A 73 1.48 36.68 -13.98
N SER A 74 1.65 35.38 -13.79
CA SER A 74 1.20 34.68 -12.57
C SER A 74 2.19 34.90 -11.41
N VAL A 75 1.67 34.78 -10.19
CA VAL A 75 2.36 35.09 -8.93
C VAL A 75 3.15 33.88 -8.44
N VAL A 76 4.45 34.04 -8.26
CA VAL A 76 5.26 33.13 -7.44
C VAL A 76 5.19 33.64 -6.00
N VAL A 77 4.44 32.93 -5.15
CA VAL A 77 4.05 33.39 -3.80
C VAL A 77 5.25 33.83 -2.96
N LYS A 78 6.36 33.10 -3.06
CA LYS A 78 7.59 33.36 -2.31
C LYS A 78 8.31 34.66 -2.71
N ASP A 79 8.16 35.07 -3.97
CA ASP A 79 9.04 36.07 -4.58
C ASP A 79 8.29 37.38 -4.92
N ASP A 80 7.01 37.30 -5.28
CA ASP A 80 6.28 38.43 -5.85
C ASP A 80 5.48 39.26 -4.80
N LEU A 81 5.24 38.72 -3.60
CA LEU A 81 4.28 39.31 -2.64
C LEU A 81 4.89 40.25 -1.59
N HIS A 82 6.19 40.53 -1.65
CA HIS A 82 6.89 41.29 -0.60
C HIS A 82 6.30 42.68 -0.34
N GLU A 83 5.88 43.41 -1.38
CA GLU A 83 5.26 44.74 -1.22
C GLU A 83 3.86 44.65 -0.59
N VAL A 84 3.11 43.60 -0.91
CA VAL A 84 1.78 43.34 -0.33
C VAL A 84 1.93 42.98 1.15
N GLN A 85 2.90 42.13 1.51
CA GLN A 85 3.24 41.81 2.89
C GLN A 85 3.62 43.06 3.69
N ALA A 86 4.46 43.93 3.12
CA ALA A 86 4.82 45.19 3.75
C ALA A 86 3.61 46.11 3.95
N ALA A 87 2.72 46.21 2.95
CA ALA A 87 1.51 47.00 3.05
C ALA A 87 0.54 46.47 4.13
N CYS A 88 0.39 45.15 4.25
CA CYS A 88 -0.40 44.51 5.31
C CYS A 88 0.15 44.88 6.69
N ARG A 89 1.47 44.79 6.87
CA ARG A 89 2.17 45.16 8.11
C ARG A 89 2.02 46.64 8.46
N GLU A 90 2.19 47.53 7.49
CA GLU A 90 2.07 48.99 7.69
C GLU A 90 0.63 49.42 8.00
N ALA A 91 -0.34 48.79 7.34
CA ALA A 91 -1.75 49.07 7.53
C ALA A 91 -2.34 48.34 8.74
N GLU A 92 -1.66 47.31 9.28
CA GLU A 92 -2.20 46.37 10.26
C GLU A 92 -3.52 45.74 9.78
N ILE A 93 -3.53 45.30 8.52
CA ILE A 93 -4.69 44.69 7.86
C ILE A 93 -4.32 43.30 7.39
N SER A 94 -5.20 42.36 7.68
CA SER A 94 -5.09 41.00 7.17
C SER A 94 -5.88 40.84 5.87
N ILE A 95 -5.40 40.00 4.96
CA ILE A 95 -6.03 39.82 3.64
C ILE A 95 -6.16 38.34 3.25
N CYS A 96 -7.18 38.07 2.44
CA CYS A 96 -7.32 36.87 1.62
C CYS A 96 -7.25 37.30 0.14
N LEU A 97 -6.16 36.98 -0.54
CA LEU A 97 -5.82 37.48 -1.87
C LEU A 97 -5.95 36.38 -2.94
N GLY A 98 -6.90 36.51 -3.85
CA GLY A 98 -7.01 35.62 -5.01
C GLY A 98 -5.92 35.90 -6.05
N ILE A 99 -5.20 34.84 -6.47
CA ILE A 99 -4.10 34.91 -7.43
C ILE A 99 -4.20 33.75 -8.44
N SER A 100 -3.66 33.97 -9.63
CA SER A 100 -3.07 32.90 -10.42
C SER A 100 -1.67 32.64 -9.89
N GLU A 101 -1.49 31.51 -9.22
CA GLU A 101 -0.22 31.08 -8.64
C GLU A 101 0.60 30.34 -9.69
N ARG A 102 1.92 30.54 -9.69
CA ARG A 102 2.89 29.75 -10.45
C ARG A 102 3.90 29.12 -9.49
N ILE A 103 4.19 27.84 -9.68
CA ILE A 103 5.24 27.18 -8.89
C ILE A 103 6.61 27.78 -9.23
N SER A 104 7.45 27.98 -8.22
CA SER A 104 8.74 28.67 -8.35
C SER A 104 9.69 28.03 -9.36
N ASN A 105 9.67 26.70 -9.49
CA ASN A 105 10.56 25.92 -10.35
C ASN A 105 9.86 25.32 -11.59
N GLY A 106 8.76 25.91 -12.07
CA GLY A 106 8.03 25.37 -13.21
C GLY A 106 7.05 26.33 -13.87
N TYR A 107 6.23 25.80 -14.78
CA TYR A 107 5.19 26.54 -15.50
C TYR A 107 3.77 26.09 -15.12
N THR A 108 3.65 25.19 -14.14
CA THR A 108 2.35 24.78 -13.60
C THR A 108 1.72 25.94 -12.87
N LEU A 109 0.47 26.24 -13.21
CA LEU A 109 -0.31 27.29 -12.58
C LEU A 109 -1.38 26.69 -11.67
N PHE A 110 -1.72 27.39 -10.60
CA PHE A 110 -2.86 27.09 -9.74
C PHE A 110 -3.77 28.32 -9.61
N ASN A 111 -5.05 28.08 -9.40
CA ASN A 111 -5.98 29.12 -8.98
C ASN A 111 -6.02 29.08 -7.45
N SER A 112 -5.55 30.15 -6.81
CA SER A 112 -5.22 30.10 -5.39
C SER A 112 -5.70 31.33 -4.62
N GLN A 113 -5.90 31.16 -3.31
CA GLN A 113 -6.12 32.22 -2.34
C GLN A 113 -4.96 32.23 -1.34
N VAL A 114 -4.26 33.36 -1.22
CA VAL A 114 -3.17 33.56 -0.26
C VAL A 114 -3.68 34.30 0.96
N PHE A 115 -3.38 33.78 2.14
CA PHE A 115 -3.81 34.31 3.43
C PHE A 115 -2.62 35.01 4.09
N ILE A 116 -2.71 36.33 4.28
CA ILE A 116 -1.65 37.16 4.87
C ILE A 116 -2.21 37.89 6.10
N ASP A 117 -1.50 37.84 7.22
CA ASP A 117 -1.92 38.51 8.46
C ASP A 117 -1.56 40.00 8.49
N ALA A 118 -1.99 40.68 9.55
CA ALA A 118 -1.70 42.08 9.83
C ALA A 118 -0.22 42.37 10.15
N GLN A 119 0.63 41.35 10.33
CA GLN A 119 2.08 41.47 10.48
C GLN A 119 2.80 41.34 9.13
N GLY A 120 2.08 40.99 8.07
CA GLY A 120 2.61 40.74 6.73
C GLY A 120 3.12 39.31 6.54
N ASP A 121 2.82 38.39 7.44
CA ASP A 121 3.20 36.99 7.33
C ASP A 121 2.19 36.21 6.50
N ILE A 122 2.67 35.41 5.54
CA ILE A 122 1.84 34.46 4.80
C ILE A 122 1.52 33.28 5.72
N LYS A 123 0.25 33.09 6.05
CA LYS A 123 -0.24 31.99 6.90
C LYS A 123 -0.59 30.74 6.12
N GLY A 124 -0.88 30.89 4.84
CA GLY A 124 -1.02 29.78 3.93
C GLY A 124 -1.57 30.16 2.58
N VAL A 125 -1.62 29.15 1.72
CA VAL A 125 -2.20 29.22 0.38
C VAL A 125 -3.21 28.12 0.26
N HIS A 126 -4.43 28.44 -0.16
CA HIS A 126 -5.43 27.47 -0.59
C HIS A 126 -5.43 27.38 -2.12
N ARG A 127 -5.20 26.19 -2.67
CA ARG A 127 -5.25 25.91 -4.12
C ARG A 127 -6.60 25.28 -4.46
N LYS A 128 -7.33 25.83 -5.43
CA LYS A 128 -8.63 25.34 -5.90
C LYS A 128 -8.56 23.86 -6.24
N LEU A 129 -9.34 23.03 -5.55
CA LEU A 129 -9.33 21.58 -5.67
C LEU A 129 -9.73 21.12 -7.08
N GLN A 130 -10.67 21.82 -7.70
CA GLN A 130 -11.21 21.49 -9.01
C GLN A 130 -11.37 22.73 -9.89
N PRO A 131 -10.41 23.01 -10.79
CA PRO A 131 -10.62 23.96 -11.87
C PRO A 131 -11.87 23.58 -12.68
N THR A 132 -12.72 24.56 -12.95
CA THR A 132 -14.05 24.38 -13.53
C THR A 132 -14.00 24.46 -15.05
N TYR A 133 -14.54 23.45 -15.73
CA TYR A 133 -14.67 23.45 -17.19
C TYR A 133 -13.35 23.78 -17.92
N VAL A 134 -13.28 24.87 -18.70
CA VAL A 134 -12.10 25.28 -19.47
C VAL A 134 -10.93 25.76 -18.61
N GLU A 135 -11.16 26.09 -17.34
CA GLU A 135 -10.09 26.43 -16.39
C GLU A 135 -9.05 25.32 -16.26
N ARG A 136 -9.43 24.06 -16.53
CA ARG A 136 -8.52 22.88 -16.53
C ARG A 136 -7.44 22.94 -17.60
N MET A 137 -7.58 23.85 -18.58
CA MET A 137 -6.54 24.12 -19.57
C MET A 137 -5.47 25.08 -19.04
N VAL A 138 -5.74 25.78 -17.93
CA VAL A 138 -4.84 26.78 -17.34
C VAL A 138 -4.23 26.28 -16.04
N TRP A 139 -5.09 25.84 -15.11
CA TRP A 139 -4.68 25.53 -13.74
C TRP A 139 -4.74 24.04 -13.44
N ALA A 140 -3.76 23.58 -12.67
CA ALA A 140 -3.73 22.25 -12.08
C ALA A 140 -4.67 22.17 -10.85
N GLN A 141 -4.94 20.95 -10.40
CA GLN A 141 -5.79 20.68 -9.23
C GLN A 141 -5.02 20.83 -7.92
N GLY A 142 -5.60 21.59 -6.98
CA GLY A 142 -5.10 21.68 -5.60
C GLY A 142 -5.32 20.38 -4.80
N GLY A 143 -4.45 20.15 -3.80
CA GLY A 143 -4.53 18.99 -2.91
C GLY A 143 -5.23 19.28 -1.58
N GLY A 144 -5.65 18.23 -0.86
CA GLY A 144 -6.28 18.37 0.47
C GLY A 144 -5.35 18.88 1.58
N HIS A 145 -4.04 19.02 1.30
CA HIS A 145 -3.08 19.63 2.21
C HIS A 145 -3.43 21.10 2.51
N THR A 146 -3.82 21.86 1.48
CA THR A 146 -4.07 23.30 1.53
C THR A 146 -5.53 23.68 1.83
N LEU A 147 -6.44 22.71 1.93
CA LEU A 147 -7.85 22.91 2.27
C LEU A 147 -8.04 23.04 3.80
N ARG A 148 -7.76 24.21 4.38
CA ARG A 148 -7.75 24.44 5.85
C ARG A 148 -8.26 25.82 6.22
N THR A 149 -8.58 25.99 7.50
CA THR A 149 -8.74 27.32 8.10
C THR A 149 -7.42 27.82 8.68
N TYR A 150 -7.25 29.14 8.71
CA TYR A 150 -6.10 29.83 9.27
C TYR A 150 -6.56 30.68 10.45
N ASP A 151 -6.05 30.38 11.63
CA ASP A 151 -6.35 31.03 12.91
C ASP A 151 -5.42 32.21 13.22
N SER A 152 -4.36 32.36 12.43
CA SER A 152 -3.28 33.34 12.64
C SER A 152 -3.44 34.60 11.79
N LEU A 153 -4.56 34.75 11.08
CA LEU A 153 -4.89 35.96 10.33
C LEU A 153 -5.44 37.07 11.25
N GLY A 154 -5.81 36.75 12.49
CA GLY A 154 -6.39 37.65 13.49
C GLY A 154 -6.90 36.81 14.67
N ASP A 155 -7.75 37.37 15.54
CA ASP A 155 -8.39 36.59 16.62
C ASP A 155 -9.58 35.74 16.12
N PHE A 156 -9.52 35.23 14.89
CA PHE A 156 -10.58 34.50 14.22
C PHE A 156 -10.03 33.45 13.24
N LYS A 157 -10.80 32.38 13.00
CA LYS A 157 -10.50 31.34 12.01
C LYS A 157 -11.13 31.63 10.66
N ILE A 158 -10.29 31.81 9.65
CA ILE A 158 -10.71 32.10 8.28
C ILE A 158 -10.39 30.96 7.32
N GLY A 159 -11.33 30.59 6.46
CA GLY A 159 -11.13 29.69 5.32
C GLY A 159 -11.66 30.32 4.03
N GLY A 160 -11.46 29.68 2.89
CA GLY A 160 -12.00 30.17 1.62
C GLY A 160 -11.93 29.16 0.49
N LEU A 161 -12.81 29.32 -0.50
CA LEU A 161 -12.89 28.50 -1.71
C LEU A 161 -13.14 29.40 -2.95
N CYS A 162 -12.68 28.95 -4.13
CA CYS A 162 -12.75 29.73 -5.37
C CYS A 162 -13.95 29.31 -6.25
N CYS A 163 -14.85 30.24 -6.56
CA CYS A 163 -15.98 30.08 -7.49
C CYS A 163 -16.76 28.78 -7.30
N TRP A 164 -16.95 27.99 -8.34
CA TRP A 164 -17.72 26.76 -8.34
C TRP A 164 -17.15 25.68 -7.42
N GLU A 165 -15.93 25.83 -6.89
CA GLU A 165 -15.46 24.99 -5.79
C GLU A 165 -16.39 25.05 -4.57
N ASN A 166 -17.06 26.18 -4.36
CA ASN A 166 -18.09 26.34 -3.33
C ASN A 166 -19.29 25.39 -3.51
N THR A 167 -19.46 24.75 -4.67
CA THR A 167 -20.49 23.71 -4.82
C THR A 167 -20.08 22.38 -4.21
N MET A 168 -18.79 22.15 -3.93
CA MET A 168 -18.28 20.90 -3.37
C MET A 168 -18.67 20.80 -1.89
N PRO A 169 -19.67 19.97 -1.51
CA PRO A 169 -20.17 19.94 -0.15
C PRO A 169 -19.10 19.46 0.83
N LEU A 170 -18.24 18.54 0.40
CA LEU A 170 -17.16 17.99 1.22
C LEU A 170 -16.03 19.01 1.46
N ALA A 171 -15.77 19.93 0.52
CA ALA A 171 -14.77 20.98 0.71
C ALA A 171 -15.24 21.98 1.77
N ARG A 172 -16.51 22.40 1.68
CA ARG A 172 -17.17 23.26 2.68
C ARG A 172 -17.27 22.58 4.04
N GLN A 173 -17.59 21.28 4.07
CA GLN A 173 -17.61 20.49 5.30
C GLN A 173 -16.21 20.41 5.94
N ALA A 174 -15.15 20.27 5.14
CA ALA A 174 -13.77 20.25 5.64
C ALA A 174 -13.42 21.53 6.40
N LEU A 175 -13.71 22.71 5.83
CA LEU A 175 -13.46 23.99 6.48
C LEU A 175 -14.33 24.18 7.72
N THR A 176 -15.61 23.79 7.64
CA THR A 176 -16.54 23.83 8.79
C THR A 176 -16.02 23.00 9.97
N LEU A 177 -15.53 21.79 9.71
CA LEU A 177 -14.97 20.90 10.75
C LEU A 177 -13.60 21.36 11.28
N ASP A 178 -12.85 22.14 10.49
CA ASP A 178 -11.62 22.81 10.92
C ASP A 178 -11.91 24.02 11.85
N GLY A 179 -13.18 24.38 12.00
CA GLY A 179 -13.66 25.41 12.91
C GLY A 179 -13.78 26.79 12.28
N GLU A 180 -14.12 26.87 10.99
CA GLU A 180 -14.29 28.13 10.25
C GLU A 180 -15.29 29.08 10.94
N GLU A 181 -14.89 30.35 11.06
CA GLU A 181 -15.68 31.45 11.62
C GLU A 181 -15.99 32.54 10.60
N ILE A 182 -15.09 32.70 9.63
CA ILE A 182 -15.26 33.56 8.46
C ILE A 182 -14.87 32.74 7.22
N HIS A 183 -15.74 32.73 6.22
CA HIS A 183 -15.49 32.10 4.93
C HIS A 183 -15.35 33.15 3.82
N VAL A 184 -14.32 33.02 2.98
CA VAL A 184 -14.12 33.85 1.79
C VAL A 184 -14.52 33.07 0.54
N GLY A 185 -15.55 33.56 -0.15
CA GLY A 185 -15.91 33.12 -1.50
C GLY A 185 -15.33 34.07 -2.52
N ALA A 186 -14.26 33.67 -3.20
CA ALA A 186 -13.64 34.44 -4.28
C ALA A 186 -14.30 34.06 -5.61
N TRP A 187 -14.81 35.03 -6.39
CA TRP A 187 -15.53 34.77 -7.64
C TRP A 187 -15.08 35.71 -8.78
N PRO A 188 -15.10 35.28 -10.05
CA PRO A 188 -15.02 36.18 -11.19
C PRO A 188 -16.41 36.79 -11.49
N ALA A 189 -16.47 37.68 -12.47
CA ALA A 189 -17.67 38.37 -12.94
C ALA A 189 -18.51 37.47 -13.88
N LEU A 190 -18.93 36.28 -13.44
CA LEU A 190 -19.59 35.29 -14.30
C LEU A 190 -20.83 35.83 -15.04
N ASN A 191 -21.56 36.80 -14.47
CA ASN A 191 -22.73 37.43 -15.11
C ASN A 191 -22.40 38.33 -16.32
N THR A 192 -21.11 38.49 -16.65
CA THR A 192 -20.63 39.10 -17.90
C THR A 192 -20.52 38.12 -19.05
N MET A 193 -20.53 36.81 -18.77
CA MET A 193 -20.36 35.77 -19.76
C MET A 193 -21.70 35.40 -20.41
N ALA A 194 -21.66 35.13 -21.71
CA ALA A 194 -22.81 34.70 -22.50
C ALA A 194 -23.42 33.41 -21.91
N GLY A 195 -24.72 33.44 -21.63
CA GLY A 195 -25.46 32.32 -21.04
C GLY A 195 -25.52 32.33 -19.50
N PHE A 196 -24.79 33.23 -18.84
CA PHE A 196 -24.74 33.34 -17.37
C PHE A 196 -25.36 34.64 -16.83
N GLU A 197 -25.85 35.52 -17.70
CA GLU A 197 -26.29 36.88 -17.37
C GLU A 197 -27.38 36.91 -16.30
N SER A 198 -28.33 35.97 -16.36
CA SER A 198 -29.47 35.90 -15.43
C SER A 198 -29.29 34.87 -14.31
N SER A 199 -28.30 33.98 -14.41
CA SER A 199 -28.17 32.82 -13.52
C SER A 199 -27.01 32.93 -12.54
N ALA A 200 -25.89 33.55 -12.94
CA ALA A 200 -24.68 33.59 -12.13
C ALA A 200 -24.89 34.21 -10.75
N ASN A 201 -25.46 35.42 -10.67
CA ASN A 201 -25.66 36.09 -9.38
C ASN A 201 -26.58 35.29 -8.44
N ALA A 202 -27.64 34.69 -9.00
CA ALA A 202 -28.55 33.85 -8.22
C ALA A 202 -27.86 32.59 -7.68
N GLN A 203 -26.98 31.98 -8.47
CA GLN A 203 -26.19 30.81 -8.06
C GLN A 203 -25.16 31.18 -6.99
N ILE A 204 -24.42 32.28 -7.17
CA ILE A 204 -23.46 32.79 -6.19
C ILE A 204 -24.18 33.10 -4.88
N GLU A 205 -25.29 33.84 -4.91
CA GLU A 205 -26.07 34.17 -3.73
C GLU A 205 -26.54 32.90 -3.00
N ALA A 206 -27.06 31.91 -3.73
CA ALA A 206 -27.53 30.66 -3.17
C ALA A 206 -26.39 29.89 -2.48
N LEU A 207 -25.21 29.80 -3.10
CA LEU A 207 -24.06 29.10 -2.53
C LEU A 207 -23.49 29.79 -1.31
N MET A 208 -23.35 31.12 -1.35
CA MET A 208 -22.82 31.90 -0.24
C MET A 208 -23.77 31.88 0.96
N LYS A 209 -25.09 32.04 0.73
CA LYS A 209 -26.09 31.89 1.80
C LYS A 209 -26.16 30.46 2.32
N ASN A 210 -26.07 29.46 1.45
CA ASN A 210 -26.07 28.06 1.88
C ASN A 210 -24.89 27.77 2.81
N HIS A 211 -23.67 28.20 2.46
CA HIS A 211 -22.51 27.99 3.31
C HIS A 211 -22.60 28.76 4.63
N ALA A 212 -23.08 30.01 4.62
CA ALA A 212 -23.34 30.77 5.85
C ALA A 212 -24.26 30.00 6.79
N LEU A 213 -25.35 29.42 6.27
CA LEU A 213 -26.35 28.68 7.03
C LEU A 213 -25.87 27.30 7.48
N THR A 214 -25.23 26.53 6.62
CA THR A 214 -24.82 25.16 6.95
C THR A 214 -23.53 25.13 7.75
N GLY A 215 -22.62 26.07 7.52
CA GLY A 215 -21.39 26.22 8.30
C GLY A 215 -21.59 27.01 9.59
N GLN A 216 -22.68 27.77 9.71
CA GLN A 216 -22.91 28.74 10.79
C GLN A 216 -21.70 29.68 10.96
N THR A 217 -21.29 30.27 9.84
CA THR A 217 -20.09 31.09 9.67
C THR A 217 -20.44 32.39 8.93
N PHE A 218 -19.69 33.46 9.16
CA PHE A 218 -19.84 34.68 8.34
C PHE A 218 -19.26 34.41 6.95
N VAL A 219 -19.88 34.97 5.90
CA VAL A 219 -19.37 34.80 4.52
C VAL A 219 -19.06 36.16 3.91
N ILE A 220 -17.84 36.31 3.37
CA ILE A 220 -17.42 37.45 2.58
C ILE A 220 -17.28 36.97 1.13
N CYS A 221 -18.16 37.45 0.25
CA CYS A 221 -18.12 37.15 -1.17
C CYS A 221 -17.47 38.32 -1.92
N ALA A 222 -16.33 38.08 -2.55
CA ALA A 222 -15.58 39.07 -3.31
C ALA A 222 -15.58 38.72 -4.79
N SER A 223 -15.95 39.68 -5.64
CA SER A 223 -16.05 39.49 -7.08
C SER A 223 -15.73 40.79 -7.81
N ASN A 224 -14.81 40.73 -8.75
CA ASN A 224 -14.44 41.85 -9.62
C ASN A 224 -15.49 42.07 -10.72
N TYR A 225 -15.42 43.21 -11.39
CA TYR A 225 -16.11 43.45 -12.66
C TYR A 225 -15.11 43.37 -13.83
N VAL A 226 -15.61 43.17 -15.04
CA VAL A 226 -14.82 43.26 -16.28
C VAL A 226 -14.78 44.71 -16.75
N ASP A 227 -13.59 45.27 -16.92
CA ASP A 227 -13.40 46.61 -17.45
C ASP A 227 -12.89 46.59 -18.90
N ASP A 228 -12.80 47.77 -19.51
CA ASP A 228 -12.36 47.90 -20.91
C ASP A 228 -10.91 47.44 -21.11
N SER A 229 -10.06 47.42 -20.07
CA SER A 229 -8.68 46.96 -20.18
C SER A 229 -8.62 45.47 -20.55
N CYS A 230 -9.48 44.65 -19.93
CA CYS A 230 -9.59 43.23 -20.22
C CYS A 230 -10.09 43.00 -21.65
N LEU A 231 -11.16 43.70 -22.05
CA LEU A 231 -11.77 43.53 -23.38
C LEU A 231 -10.83 43.98 -24.50
N ASN A 232 -10.16 45.12 -24.32
CA ASN A 232 -9.21 45.65 -25.31
C ASN A 232 -8.00 44.72 -25.44
N TRP A 233 -7.45 44.21 -24.32
CA TRP A 233 -6.34 43.27 -24.36
C TRP A 233 -6.71 42.00 -25.15
N MET A 234 -7.88 41.41 -24.91
CA MET A 234 -8.35 40.23 -25.65
C MET A 234 -8.52 40.53 -27.15
N LYS A 235 -9.13 41.67 -27.48
CA LYS A 235 -9.33 42.10 -28.87
C LYS A 235 -8.00 42.28 -29.61
N GLU A 236 -7.04 42.96 -29.00
CA GLU A 236 -5.74 43.25 -29.61
C GLU A 236 -4.89 41.99 -29.80
N ASN A 237 -4.93 41.04 -28.86
CA ASN A 237 -4.04 39.87 -28.87
C ASN A 237 -4.67 38.61 -29.50
N LEU A 238 -5.99 38.46 -29.44
CA LEU A 238 -6.70 37.22 -29.83
C LEU A 238 -7.82 37.44 -30.87
N GLY A 239 -8.20 38.70 -31.12
CA GLY A 239 -9.23 39.09 -32.09
C GLY A 239 -10.59 39.38 -31.44
N GLU A 240 -11.59 39.75 -32.23
CA GLU A 240 -12.94 40.08 -31.72
C GLU A 240 -13.62 38.89 -31.02
N GLN A 241 -14.43 39.18 -30.00
CA GLN A 241 -15.24 38.20 -29.27
C GLN A 241 -16.57 38.84 -28.80
N ASP A 242 -17.63 38.04 -28.71
CA ASP A 242 -18.96 38.47 -28.25
C ASP A 242 -19.44 37.70 -26.99
N SER A 243 -18.56 36.89 -26.39
CA SER A 243 -18.86 36.00 -25.27
C SER A 243 -18.79 36.67 -23.90
N VAL A 244 -18.05 37.78 -23.76
CA VAL A 244 -17.83 38.50 -22.49
C VAL A 244 -18.01 40.00 -22.70
N ARG A 245 -18.74 40.66 -21.79
CA ARG A 245 -19.03 42.11 -21.81
C ARG A 245 -18.49 42.84 -20.58
N ALA A 246 -18.41 44.17 -20.66
CA ALA A 246 -18.01 45.00 -19.53
C ALA A 246 -19.07 45.02 -18.41
N GLY A 247 -18.62 45.22 -17.17
CA GLY A 247 -19.45 45.30 -15.97
C GLY A 247 -19.49 44.00 -15.16
N GLY A 248 -20.64 43.74 -14.53
CA GLY A 248 -20.86 42.53 -13.74
C GLY A 248 -20.23 42.54 -12.35
N GLY A 249 -19.93 41.34 -11.85
CA GLY A 249 -19.44 41.10 -10.49
C GLY A 249 -20.57 41.11 -9.45
N TRP A 250 -20.35 40.41 -8.34
CA TRP A 250 -21.29 40.32 -7.22
C TRP A 250 -20.57 40.22 -5.88
N SER A 251 -20.57 41.28 -5.08
CA SER A 251 -19.85 41.32 -3.79
C SER A 251 -20.76 41.63 -2.61
N ALA A 252 -20.65 40.86 -1.54
CA ALA A 252 -21.52 40.96 -0.37
C ALA A 252 -20.82 40.43 0.91
N VAL A 253 -21.36 40.85 2.06
CA VAL A 253 -21.02 40.29 3.38
C VAL A 253 -22.29 39.73 4.00
N ILE A 254 -22.28 38.47 4.42
CA ILE A 254 -23.46 37.69 4.80
C ILE A 254 -23.31 37.14 6.23
N HIS A 255 -24.35 37.33 7.03
CA HIS A 255 -24.51 36.78 8.37
C HIS A 255 -24.84 35.27 8.32
N PRO A 256 -24.45 34.45 9.31
CA PRO A 256 -24.77 33.02 9.38
C PRO A 256 -26.26 32.64 9.14
N PHE A 257 -27.20 33.53 9.46
CA PHE A 257 -28.62 33.41 9.13
C PHE A 257 -29.02 33.96 7.74
N CYS A 258 -28.11 33.95 6.78
CA CYS A 258 -28.32 34.37 5.39
C CYS A 258 -28.69 35.85 5.17
N MET A 259 -28.59 36.71 6.20
CA MET A 259 -28.87 38.14 6.06
C MET A 259 -27.68 38.86 5.42
N PHE A 260 -27.94 39.79 4.51
CA PHE A 260 -26.90 40.70 4.03
C PHE A 260 -26.54 41.71 5.12
N LEU A 261 -25.29 41.72 5.53
CA LEU A 261 -24.71 42.77 6.39
C LEU A 261 -24.23 43.96 5.55
N ALA A 262 -23.75 43.67 4.33
CA ALA A 262 -23.45 44.67 3.30
C ALA A 262 -23.58 44.06 1.90
N GLY A 263 -23.93 44.89 0.91
CA GLY A 263 -24.19 44.45 -0.46
C GLY A 263 -25.60 43.86 -0.66
N PRO A 264 -25.84 43.15 -1.78
CA PRO A 264 -24.88 42.92 -2.86
C PRO A 264 -24.54 44.21 -3.61
N HIS A 265 -23.31 44.32 -4.10
CA HIS A 265 -22.86 45.38 -4.99
C HIS A 265 -22.42 44.76 -6.31
N GLU A 266 -22.86 45.38 -7.41
CA GLU A 266 -22.68 44.91 -8.79
C GLU A 266 -22.32 46.10 -9.71
N GLY A 267 -21.76 45.80 -10.87
CA GLY A 267 -21.47 46.79 -11.91
C GLY A 267 -20.09 47.44 -11.77
N ALA A 268 -19.70 48.28 -12.74
CA ALA A 268 -18.33 48.74 -12.90
C ALA A 268 -17.86 49.85 -11.93
N ILE A 269 -18.42 49.93 -10.72
CA ILE A 269 -18.07 50.95 -9.73
C ILE A 269 -17.24 50.30 -8.63
N GLU A 270 -15.98 50.72 -8.50
CA GLU A 270 -15.10 50.22 -7.45
C GLU A 270 -15.63 50.55 -6.05
N LYS A 271 -15.65 49.53 -5.18
CA LYS A 271 -16.14 49.68 -3.80
C LYS A 271 -15.53 48.65 -2.86
N LEU A 272 -15.24 49.07 -1.64
CA LEU A 272 -15.03 48.15 -0.52
C LEU A 272 -16.38 47.90 0.15
N VAL A 273 -17.00 46.75 -0.11
CA VAL A 273 -18.28 46.36 0.47
C VAL A 273 -18.03 45.89 1.89
N SER A 274 -18.19 46.79 2.86
CA SER A 274 -17.75 46.59 4.25
C SER A 274 -18.90 46.45 5.24
N ALA A 275 -18.71 45.59 6.23
CA ALA A 275 -19.61 45.40 7.37
C ALA A 275 -18.80 45.09 8.65
N GLU A 276 -19.44 45.27 9.80
CA GLU A 276 -18.92 44.79 11.08
C GLU A 276 -19.43 43.36 11.33
N LEU A 277 -18.52 42.44 11.65
CA LEU A 277 -18.81 41.05 12.00
C LEU A 277 -18.71 40.93 13.53
N ASP A 278 -19.83 40.70 14.22
CA ASP A 278 -19.83 40.43 15.66
C ASP A 278 -19.62 38.92 15.90
N LEU A 279 -18.39 38.53 16.24
CA LEU A 279 -18.05 37.11 16.40
C LEU A 279 -18.80 36.44 17.57
N SER A 280 -19.41 37.22 18.48
CA SER A 280 -20.25 36.63 19.53
C SER A 280 -21.57 36.06 19.01
N ASP A 281 -21.99 36.45 17.80
CA ASP A 281 -23.17 35.86 17.15
C ASP A 281 -22.94 34.38 16.82
N LEU A 282 -21.70 33.95 16.54
CA LEU A 282 -21.36 32.55 16.21
C LEU A 282 -21.81 31.57 17.30
N GLY A 283 -21.67 31.97 18.57
CA GLY A 283 -22.14 31.16 19.70
C GLY A 283 -23.66 31.00 19.69
N GLN A 284 -24.41 32.07 19.41
CA GLN A 284 -25.87 32.05 19.37
C GLN A 284 -26.40 31.25 18.18
N VAL A 285 -25.80 31.40 17.00
CA VAL A 285 -26.27 30.73 15.79
C VAL A 285 -25.92 29.24 15.78
N LYS A 286 -24.76 28.84 16.34
CA LYS A 286 -24.35 27.44 16.49
C LYS A 286 -25.18 26.67 17.52
N VAL A 287 -25.91 27.34 18.43
CA VAL A 287 -26.93 26.67 19.27
C VAL A 287 -28.00 25.98 18.42
N TRP A 288 -28.35 26.58 17.28
CA TRP A 288 -29.36 26.03 16.38
C TRP A 288 -28.79 24.93 15.48
N VAL A 289 -27.62 25.17 14.87
CA VAL A 289 -26.98 24.25 13.93
C VAL A 289 -25.47 24.19 14.16
N ASP A 290 -25.01 23.28 15.02
CA ASP A 290 -23.57 23.07 15.24
C ASP A 290 -23.01 21.96 14.35
N SER A 291 -22.61 22.32 13.13
CA SER A 291 -22.09 21.38 12.12
C SER A 291 -20.73 20.75 12.48
N ASN A 292 -20.00 21.29 13.46
CA ASN A 292 -18.78 20.67 13.99
C ASN A 292 -19.01 19.90 15.31
N GLY A 293 -20.11 20.18 16.01
CA GLY A 293 -20.55 19.45 17.20
C GLY A 293 -21.80 18.60 16.94
N HIS A 294 -22.96 19.01 17.43
CA HIS A 294 -24.16 18.15 17.48
C HIS A 294 -24.63 17.62 16.12
N TYR A 295 -24.47 18.40 15.04
CA TYR A 295 -24.85 17.99 13.69
C TYR A 295 -23.77 17.15 13.00
N ARG A 296 -22.56 17.03 13.57
CA ARG A 296 -21.50 16.16 13.05
C ARG A 296 -21.87 14.68 13.09
N ARG A 297 -22.67 14.26 14.08
CA ARG A 297 -23.16 12.88 14.27
C ARG A 297 -22.05 11.83 14.03
N PRO A 298 -20.93 11.86 14.77
CA PRO A 298 -19.77 10.99 14.53
C PRO A 298 -20.07 9.48 14.69
N GLU A 299 -21.17 9.14 15.36
CA GLU A 299 -21.68 7.78 15.45
C GLU A 299 -22.42 7.31 14.18
N VAL A 300 -22.76 8.23 13.27
CA VAL A 300 -23.46 7.96 12.00
C VAL A 300 -22.56 8.25 10.80
N PHE A 301 -21.81 9.36 10.83
CA PHE A 301 -21.01 9.83 9.70
C PHE A 301 -19.53 9.98 10.09
N ASP A 302 -18.65 9.33 9.33
CA ASP A 302 -17.20 9.55 9.39
C ASP A 302 -16.78 10.38 8.17
N PHE A 303 -16.12 11.51 8.42
CA PHE A 303 -15.60 12.39 7.37
C PHE A 303 -14.12 12.69 7.63
N ARG A 304 -13.27 12.31 6.67
CA ARG A 304 -11.82 12.46 6.75
C ARG A 304 -11.29 13.18 5.51
N VAL A 305 -10.38 14.13 5.72
CA VAL A 305 -9.68 14.86 4.66
C VAL A 305 -8.27 14.32 4.53
N LYS A 306 -7.86 13.94 3.31
CA LYS A 306 -6.47 13.53 3.03
C LYS A 306 -5.57 14.77 2.98
N ARG A 307 -4.84 15.02 4.06
CA ARG A 307 -4.01 16.22 4.26
C ARG A 307 -2.53 16.06 3.87
N ARG A 308 -2.17 15.00 3.12
CA ARG A 308 -0.79 14.76 2.66
C ARG A 308 -0.41 15.83 1.62
N PRO A 309 0.77 16.48 1.72
CA PRO A 309 1.27 17.35 0.64
C PRO A 309 1.42 16.54 -0.65
N LEU A 310 1.09 17.15 -1.79
CA LEU A 310 1.19 16.53 -3.13
C LEU A 310 2.21 17.24 -4.01
N TRP A 311 2.34 18.56 -3.86
CA TRP A 311 3.32 19.37 -4.57
C TRP A 311 4.51 19.68 -3.66
N ALA A 312 5.71 19.77 -4.23
CA ALA A 312 6.94 19.99 -3.47
C ALA A 312 6.90 21.26 -2.62
N ASP A 313 6.20 22.30 -3.09
CA ASP A 313 6.04 23.59 -2.43
C ASP A 313 4.80 23.70 -1.53
N ASP A 314 3.98 22.64 -1.41
CA ASP A 314 2.88 22.60 -0.44
C ASP A 314 3.40 22.76 1.00
N MET A 315 4.66 22.36 1.25
CA MET A 315 5.34 22.49 2.55
C MET A 315 5.98 23.86 2.77
N ASP A 316 6.35 24.57 1.70
CA ASP A 316 7.04 25.87 1.76
C ASP A 316 6.09 27.02 2.11
N CYS A 317 4.80 26.84 1.83
CA CYS A 317 3.76 27.85 2.06
C CYS A 317 3.13 27.77 3.45
N ALA A 318 3.58 26.85 4.33
CA ALA A 318 2.97 26.61 5.64
C ALA A 318 3.90 27.04 6.79
N ALA A 319 3.73 28.26 7.30
CA ALA A 319 4.24 28.62 8.62
C ALA A 319 3.38 27.94 9.70
N TRP A 320 3.70 26.68 10.03
CA TRP A 320 3.02 25.93 11.09
C TRP A 320 3.52 26.40 12.46
N PRO A 321 2.66 26.80 13.41
CA PRO A 321 3.07 26.89 14.80
C PRO A 321 3.31 25.47 15.30
N SER A 322 4.57 25.11 15.53
CA SER A 322 5.03 23.86 16.15
C SER A 322 4.53 23.65 17.61
N GLY A 323 3.41 24.28 18.02
CA GLY A 323 2.88 24.27 19.39
C GLY A 323 1.47 23.70 19.58
N GLU A 324 0.67 23.45 18.54
CA GLU A 324 -0.76 23.13 18.75
C GLU A 324 -1.07 21.66 19.12
N ARG A 325 -0.17 20.72 18.81
CA ARG A 325 -0.34 19.32 19.23
C ARG A 325 -0.26 19.14 20.76
N ASP A 326 0.43 20.05 21.45
CA ASP A 326 0.61 20.01 22.91
C ASP A 326 -0.48 20.73 23.70
N GLN A 327 -1.13 21.75 23.14
CA GLN A 327 -2.15 22.54 23.86
C GLN A 327 -3.54 21.88 23.87
N GLN A 328 -3.96 21.20 22.80
CA GLN A 328 -5.22 20.44 22.81
C GLN A 328 -5.17 19.22 23.76
N LEU A 329 -3.98 18.64 23.96
CA LEU A 329 -3.78 17.56 24.92
C LEU A 329 -3.83 18.08 26.37
N LYS A 330 -3.20 19.23 26.66
CA LYS A 330 -3.28 19.90 27.96
C LYS A 330 -4.70 20.34 28.33
N HIS A 331 -5.49 20.89 27.39
CA HIS A 331 -6.85 21.34 27.68
C HIS A 331 -7.83 20.18 27.92
N LYS A 332 -7.65 19.04 27.23
CA LYS A 332 -8.40 17.79 27.51
C LYS A 332 -8.00 17.15 28.84
N ILE A 333 -6.72 17.22 29.22
CA ILE A 333 -6.25 16.70 30.52
C ILE A 333 -6.78 17.56 31.67
N GLU A 334 -6.78 18.89 31.53
CA GLU A 334 -7.34 19.79 32.55
C GLU A 334 -8.87 19.71 32.69
N SER A 335 -9.62 19.49 31.61
CA SER A 335 -11.08 19.35 31.69
C SER A 335 -11.49 18.04 32.40
N VAL A 336 -10.75 16.95 32.14
CA VAL A 336 -10.93 15.67 32.82
C VAL A 336 -10.51 15.76 34.30
N LEU A 337 -9.42 16.47 34.61
CA LEU A 337 -9.01 16.73 36.00
C LEU A 337 -9.98 17.64 36.77
N ARG A 338 -10.68 18.57 36.10
CA ARG A 338 -11.74 19.40 36.71
C ARG A 338 -13.04 18.62 36.94
N MET A 339 -13.38 17.65 36.06
CA MET A 339 -14.50 16.72 36.31
C MET A 339 -14.21 15.78 37.49
N LEU A 340 -12.98 15.26 37.60
CA LEU A 340 -12.59 14.37 38.69
C LEU A 340 -12.50 15.08 40.05
N LYS A 341 -12.22 16.39 40.08
CA LYS A 341 -12.17 17.19 41.32
C LYS A 341 -13.53 17.67 41.84
N ARG A 342 -14.62 17.55 41.07
CA ARG A 342 -15.94 18.10 41.44
C ARG A 342 -16.91 17.11 42.06
N GLY A 343 -16.65 15.81 42.04
CA GLY A 343 -17.38 14.85 42.88
C GLY A 343 -18.91 14.81 42.70
N ASP A 344 -19.45 15.25 41.57
CA ASP A 344 -20.90 15.27 41.31
C ASP A 344 -21.32 14.02 40.51
N PHE A 345 -21.61 12.95 41.25
CA PHE A 345 -22.50 11.88 40.81
C PHE A 345 -23.93 12.19 41.27
N ASN A 346 -24.92 11.75 40.46
CA ASN A 346 -26.40 11.84 40.61
C ASN A 346 -27.02 12.90 39.68
N TYR A 347 -28.08 12.67 38.90
CA TYR A 347 -29.07 11.60 38.86
C TYR A 347 -29.84 11.71 37.53
N TYR A 348 -30.10 10.58 36.86
CA TYR A 348 -31.45 10.17 36.44
C TYR A 348 -31.39 8.68 36.10
N GLY A 349 -31.64 7.87 37.13
CA GLY A 349 -32.18 6.54 36.96
C GLY A 349 -33.68 6.66 36.76
N GLU A 350 -34.18 6.02 35.70
CA GLU A 350 -35.45 5.29 35.65
C GLU A 350 -35.63 4.74 34.23
N ARG A 351 -35.12 3.53 34.01
CA ARG A 351 -35.71 2.47 33.15
C ARG A 351 -34.81 1.23 33.17
N ALA A 352 -34.72 0.65 34.36
CA ALA A 352 -34.40 -0.76 34.54
C ALA A 352 -35.66 -1.41 35.12
N ALA A 353 -36.40 -2.13 34.28
CA ALA A 353 -37.30 -3.25 34.65
C ALA A 353 -38.15 -3.67 33.43
N VAL A 354 -37.54 -4.32 32.43
CA VAL A 354 -38.14 -5.50 31.77
C VAL A 354 -36.97 -6.41 31.37
N ALA A 355 -36.59 -7.29 32.29
CA ALA A 355 -35.79 -8.47 32.04
C ALA A 355 -36.66 -9.70 32.36
N ALA A 356 -36.41 -10.78 31.61
CA ALA A 356 -36.78 -12.17 31.88
C ALA A 356 -38.19 -12.68 31.50
N ALA A 357 -38.29 -13.32 30.33
CA ALA A 357 -38.93 -14.61 30.03
C ALA A 357 -38.75 -14.84 28.50
N SER A 358 -38.09 -15.87 27.98
CA SER A 358 -38.19 -17.28 28.34
C SER A 358 -36.94 -18.05 27.89
N ALA A 359 -36.38 -18.83 28.81
CA ALA A 359 -35.53 -19.98 28.54
C ALA A 359 -36.20 -21.21 29.17
N LEU A 360 -36.35 -22.29 28.40
CA LEU A 360 -36.51 -23.70 28.82
C LEU A 360 -36.58 -24.55 27.54
N VAL A 361 -35.44 -25.04 27.02
CA VAL A 361 -34.77 -26.32 27.36
C VAL A 361 -35.56 -27.54 26.88
N ILE A 362 -35.03 -28.20 25.84
CA ILE A 362 -35.04 -29.67 25.75
C ILE A 362 -33.59 -30.11 25.54
N PHE A 363 -33.18 -31.02 26.41
CA PHE A 363 -31.89 -31.67 26.51
C PHE A 363 -31.53 -32.48 25.26
N GLY A 364 -30.27 -32.38 24.83
CA GLY A 364 -29.59 -33.35 23.97
C GLY A 364 -28.16 -33.54 24.47
N ALA A 365 -27.80 -34.78 24.82
CA ALA A 365 -26.54 -35.21 25.41
C ALA A 365 -25.30 -34.94 24.50
N PRO A 366 -24.07 -34.95 25.05
CA PRO A 366 -22.87 -34.59 24.31
C PRO A 366 -22.49 -35.72 23.34
N GLN A 367 -22.44 -35.44 22.04
CA GLN A 367 -21.72 -36.31 21.12
C GLN A 367 -20.24 -35.96 21.16
N ILE A 368 -19.52 -36.88 21.78
CA ILE A 368 -18.09 -37.12 21.55
C ILE A 368 -17.92 -37.28 20.03
N ALA A 369 -17.35 -36.29 19.36
CA ALA A 369 -16.87 -36.44 17.99
C ALA A 369 -15.45 -37.00 18.06
N ASN A 370 -15.36 -38.32 18.02
CA ASN A 370 -14.13 -39.02 17.68
C ASN A 370 -14.46 -39.98 16.53
N ALA A 371 -13.60 -39.94 15.52
CA ALA A 371 -13.49 -40.84 14.37
C ALA A 371 -14.59 -40.79 13.27
N GLY A 372 -14.22 -40.16 12.15
CA GLY A 372 -14.28 -40.76 10.82
C GLY A 372 -15.65 -41.11 10.25
N THR A 373 -16.22 -40.17 9.48
CA THR A 373 -16.97 -40.53 8.27
C THR A 373 -15.99 -40.45 7.10
N PRO A 374 -15.99 -41.39 6.14
CA PRO A 374 -15.09 -41.31 4.99
C PRO A 374 -15.36 -40.00 4.25
N SER A 375 -14.33 -39.25 3.86
CA SER A 375 -14.53 -38.06 3.05
C SER A 375 -15.31 -38.45 1.80
N GLU A 376 -16.28 -37.63 1.39
CA GLU A 376 -16.69 -37.59 -0.01
C GLU A 376 -15.41 -37.42 -0.86
N ASP A 377 -15.36 -38.01 -2.05
CA ASP A 377 -14.17 -37.92 -2.91
C ASP A 377 -13.75 -36.44 -3.08
N ALA A 378 -12.45 -36.15 -2.95
CA ALA A 378 -11.92 -34.78 -3.02
C ALA A 378 -12.28 -34.09 -4.33
N VAL A 379 -12.36 -34.85 -5.42
CA VAL A 379 -12.90 -34.43 -6.71
C VAL A 379 -14.08 -35.32 -7.07
N VAL A 380 -15.28 -34.74 -7.17
CA VAL A 380 -16.48 -35.41 -7.67
C VAL A 380 -16.85 -34.86 -9.04
N VAL A 381 -17.10 -35.74 -9.99
CA VAL A 381 -17.58 -35.39 -11.33
C VAL A 381 -18.91 -36.07 -11.58
N ASP A 382 -19.93 -35.29 -11.93
CA ASP A 382 -21.24 -35.78 -12.36
C ASP A 382 -21.58 -35.19 -13.72
N GLY A 383 -21.39 -35.99 -14.78
CA GLY A 383 -21.52 -35.54 -16.16
C GLY A 383 -20.55 -34.40 -16.49
N THR A 384 -21.09 -33.18 -16.59
CA THR A 384 -20.35 -31.94 -16.86
C THR A 384 -20.35 -30.97 -15.67
N SER A 385 -20.68 -31.45 -14.47
CA SER A 385 -20.57 -30.71 -13.21
C SER A 385 -19.36 -31.20 -12.42
N PHE A 386 -18.58 -30.26 -11.91
CA PHE A 386 -17.32 -30.51 -11.22
C PHE A 386 -17.36 -29.97 -9.80
N ALA A 387 -16.75 -30.74 -8.89
CA ALA A 387 -16.71 -30.41 -7.49
C ALA A 387 -15.38 -30.74 -6.87
N LEU A 388 -14.76 -29.75 -6.23
CA LEU A 388 -13.55 -29.90 -5.45
C LEU A 388 -13.88 -29.63 -3.98
N ASN A 389 -13.63 -30.59 -3.11
CA ASN A 389 -14.01 -30.54 -1.70
C ASN A 389 -12.78 -30.67 -0.80
N GLY A 390 -12.61 -29.69 0.08
CA GLY A 390 -11.72 -29.80 1.23
C GLY A 390 -12.49 -30.06 2.53
N ASP A 391 -11.78 -30.02 3.65
CA ASP A 391 -12.36 -30.24 4.98
C ASP A 391 -13.46 -29.22 5.31
N ASN A 392 -13.31 -27.98 4.84
CA ASN A 392 -14.23 -26.86 5.10
C ASN A 392 -14.60 -26.03 3.86
N VAL A 393 -14.10 -26.39 2.68
CA VAL A 393 -14.35 -25.68 1.42
C VAL A 393 -15.03 -26.57 0.38
N SER A 394 -15.89 -25.99 -0.44
CA SER A 394 -16.32 -26.56 -1.71
C SER A 394 -16.13 -25.53 -2.84
N TYR A 395 -15.61 -26.00 -3.97
CA TYR A 395 -15.54 -25.24 -5.23
C TYR A 395 -16.29 -26.01 -6.29
N ARG A 396 -17.36 -25.40 -6.82
CA ARG A 396 -18.30 -26.02 -7.76
C ARG A 396 -18.40 -25.17 -9.03
N PHE A 397 -18.35 -25.82 -10.17
CA PHE A 397 -18.56 -25.22 -11.47
C PHE A 397 -19.05 -26.28 -12.46
N HIS A 398 -19.61 -25.86 -13.59
CA HIS A 398 -20.14 -26.77 -14.60
C HIS A 398 -19.94 -26.25 -16.02
N VAL A 399 -20.14 -27.14 -17.00
CA VAL A 399 -20.22 -26.75 -18.42
C VAL A 399 -21.64 -26.34 -18.76
N ASP A 400 -21.83 -25.15 -19.32
CA ASP A 400 -23.07 -24.81 -19.98
C ASP A 400 -23.17 -25.58 -21.31
N ASN A 401 -24.03 -26.61 -21.34
CA ASN A 401 -24.21 -27.49 -22.49
C ASN A 401 -24.65 -26.75 -23.78
N SER A 402 -25.16 -25.52 -23.68
CA SER A 402 -25.58 -24.74 -24.85
C SER A 402 -24.45 -23.92 -25.48
N THR A 403 -23.46 -23.51 -24.69
CA THR A 403 -22.37 -22.62 -25.13
C THR A 403 -21.00 -23.28 -25.09
N GLY A 404 -20.84 -24.36 -24.31
CA GLY A 404 -19.55 -24.98 -24.00
C GLY A 404 -18.70 -24.20 -22.99
N ASP A 405 -19.21 -23.09 -22.44
CA ASP A 405 -18.51 -22.24 -21.47
C ASP A 405 -18.49 -22.88 -20.08
N LEU A 406 -17.46 -22.55 -19.28
CA LEU A 406 -17.34 -23.02 -17.90
C LEU A 406 -17.88 -21.98 -16.92
N LEU A 407 -18.94 -22.33 -16.20
CA LEU A 407 -19.66 -21.43 -15.30
C LEU A 407 -19.40 -21.78 -13.83
N SER A 408 -19.01 -20.78 -13.03
CA SER A 408 -18.76 -20.93 -11.60
C SER A 408 -20.05 -20.91 -10.79
N ASP A 409 -20.25 -21.90 -9.92
CA ASP A 409 -21.45 -22.01 -9.09
C ASP A 409 -21.20 -21.62 -7.63
N HIS A 410 -20.11 -22.09 -7.04
CA HIS A 410 -19.79 -21.86 -5.63
C HIS A 410 -18.30 -21.89 -5.36
N PHE A 411 -17.82 -20.98 -4.53
CA PHE A 411 -16.50 -21.08 -3.91
C PHE A 411 -16.58 -20.53 -2.50
N GLY A 412 -16.68 -21.41 -1.51
CA GLY A 412 -16.88 -21.02 -0.12
C GLY A 412 -17.05 -22.25 0.77
N GLY A 413 -17.79 -22.11 1.88
CA GLY A 413 -18.01 -23.19 2.84
C GLY A 413 -18.53 -24.49 2.21
N SER A 414 -18.20 -25.63 2.82
CA SER A 414 -18.59 -26.96 2.30
C SER A 414 -20.09 -27.08 2.03
N ILE A 415 -20.43 -27.61 0.85
CA ILE A 415 -21.80 -27.93 0.43
C ILE A 415 -21.83 -29.33 -0.20
N SER A 416 -22.96 -30.02 -0.12
CA SER A 416 -23.17 -31.33 -0.74
C SER A 416 -24.56 -31.43 -1.39
N GLY A 417 -24.73 -32.43 -2.26
CA GLY A 417 -25.98 -32.65 -3.00
C GLY A 417 -26.21 -31.68 -4.17
N SER A 418 -27.45 -31.56 -4.61
CA SER A 418 -27.83 -30.73 -5.75
C SER A 418 -27.84 -29.24 -5.41
N LEU A 419 -27.37 -28.42 -6.34
CA LEU A 419 -27.40 -26.97 -6.24
C LEU A 419 -28.82 -26.44 -6.52
N PRO A 420 -29.25 -25.34 -5.87
CA PRO A 420 -30.49 -24.67 -6.23
C PRO A 420 -30.38 -24.13 -7.67
N PRO A 421 -31.47 -24.17 -8.46
CA PRO A 421 -31.44 -23.66 -9.83
C PRO A 421 -31.14 -22.16 -9.82
N ALA A 422 -30.18 -21.73 -10.63
CA ALA A 422 -29.86 -20.32 -10.79
C ALA A 422 -31.04 -19.56 -11.43
N ALA A 423 -31.30 -18.34 -10.97
CA ALA A 423 -32.27 -17.47 -11.62
C ALA A 423 -31.79 -17.10 -13.04
N VAL A 424 -32.63 -17.26 -14.06
CA VAL A 424 -32.30 -16.86 -15.43
C VAL A 424 -32.23 -15.32 -15.49
N PRO A 425 -31.07 -14.72 -15.78
CA PRO A 425 -30.94 -13.27 -15.84
C PRO A 425 -31.78 -12.67 -16.96
N GLN A 426 -32.49 -11.58 -16.69
CA GLN A 426 -33.12 -10.80 -17.78
C GLN A 426 -32.04 -10.07 -18.59
N VAL A 427 -32.15 -10.14 -19.92
CA VAL A 427 -31.21 -9.48 -20.84
C VAL A 427 -31.87 -8.23 -21.42
N ASN A 428 -31.29 -7.07 -21.13
CA ASN A 428 -31.66 -5.78 -21.69
C ASN A 428 -30.38 -4.96 -21.97
N GLY A 429 -30.41 -4.09 -22.98
CA GLY A 429 -29.26 -3.25 -23.37
C GLY A 429 -28.14 -4.02 -24.05
N TRP A 430 -26.89 -3.56 -23.91
CA TRP A 430 -25.73 -4.14 -24.61
C TRP A 430 -25.16 -5.38 -23.91
N VAL A 431 -25.29 -5.48 -22.58
CA VAL A 431 -24.73 -6.60 -21.80
C VAL A 431 -25.61 -7.84 -21.97
N GLY A 432 -25.15 -8.77 -22.83
CA GLY A 432 -25.78 -10.07 -23.08
C GLY A 432 -25.56 -11.08 -21.96
N MET A 433 -25.96 -12.34 -22.19
CA MET A 433 -25.83 -13.42 -21.21
C MET A 433 -24.38 -13.67 -20.73
N PRO A 434 -23.34 -13.65 -21.61
CA PRO A 434 -21.95 -13.85 -21.16
C PRO A 434 -21.47 -12.82 -20.12
N GLY A 435 -22.05 -11.61 -20.09
CA GLY A 435 -21.76 -10.58 -19.09
C GLY A 435 -22.61 -10.66 -17.82
N ARG A 436 -23.49 -11.66 -17.70
CA ARG A 436 -24.46 -11.86 -16.60
C ARG A 436 -24.30 -13.22 -15.90
N VAL A 437 -23.29 -13.99 -16.28
CA VAL A 437 -22.95 -15.27 -15.67
C VAL A 437 -21.54 -15.21 -15.06
N ARG A 438 -21.27 -16.11 -14.11
CA ARG A 438 -19.99 -16.24 -13.42
C ARG A 438 -19.14 -17.25 -14.19
N ARG A 439 -17.94 -16.87 -14.64
CA ARG A 439 -17.14 -17.66 -15.60
C ARG A 439 -15.80 -18.07 -15.01
N GLU A 440 -15.36 -19.29 -15.31
CA GLU A 440 -14.08 -19.85 -14.85
C GLU A 440 -12.87 -19.35 -15.64
N PHE A 441 -13.03 -19.13 -16.95
CA PHE A 441 -11.95 -18.73 -17.86
C PHE A 441 -12.43 -17.75 -18.94
N PRO A 442 -12.76 -16.51 -18.56
CA PRO A 442 -13.37 -15.55 -19.46
C PRO A 442 -12.42 -15.05 -20.56
N ASP A 443 -12.84 -15.20 -21.82
CA ASP A 443 -12.27 -14.51 -22.98
C ASP A 443 -12.90 -13.12 -23.20
N GLN A 444 -12.36 -12.36 -24.15
CA GLN A 444 -12.95 -11.13 -24.67
C GLN A 444 -13.20 -11.21 -26.19
N GLY A 445 -14.21 -10.47 -26.67
CA GLY A 445 -14.54 -10.37 -28.10
C GLY A 445 -15.87 -11.00 -28.49
N ARG A 446 -16.60 -11.61 -27.55
CA ARG A 446 -17.88 -12.33 -27.81
C ARG A 446 -19.07 -11.89 -26.93
N GLY A 447 -18.99 -10.71 -26.32
CA GLY A 447 -20.11 -10.08 -25.60
C GLY A 447 -19.99 -10.04 -24.07
N ASP A 448 -18.95 -10.64 -23.48
CA ASP A 448 -18.51 -10.29 -22.12
C ASP A 448 -17.60 -9.06 -22.21
N PHE A 449 -18.05 -7.95 -21.61
CA PHE A 449 -17.31 -6.67 -21.62
C PHE A 449 -16.41 -6.49 -20.39
N ARG A 450 -16.47 -7.43 -19.43
CA ARG A 450 -15.60 -7.47 -18.26
C ARG A 450 -14.15 -7.79 -18.67
N ILE A 451 -13.22 -7.60 -17.76
CA ILE A 451 -11.81 -7.95 -17.98
C ILE A 451 -11.65 -9.46 -18.26
N PRO A 452 -10.87 -9.85 -19.29
CA PRO A 452 -10.65 -11.27 -19.62
C PRO A 452 -9.48 -11.88 -18.87
N ALA A 453 -9.57 -13.18 -18.61
CA ALA A 453 -8.47 -14.02 -18.12
C ALA A 453 -7.50 -14.41 -19.25
N VAL A 454 -7.96 -14.42 -20.50
CA VAL A 454 -7.14 -14.78 -21.66
C VAL A 454 -7.40 -13.85 -22.84
N ARG A 455 -6.32 -13.42 -23.51
CA ARG A 455 -6.39 -12.68 -24.78
C ARG A 455 -5.36 -13.25 -25.74
N ILE A 456 -5.82 -13.77 -26.87
CA ILE A 456 -4.96 -14.40 -27.88
C ILE A 456 -5.12 -13.66 -29.20
N ARG A 457 -4.00 -13.17 -29.74
CA ARG A 457 -3.95 -12.69 -31.11
C ARG A 457 -3.68 -13.88 -32.04
N GLN A 458 -4.68 -14.17 -32.85
CA GLN A 458 -4.69 -15.28 -33.80
C GLN A 458 -3.74 -15.03 -34.97
N THR A 459 -3.42 -16.07 -35.74
CA THR A 459 -2.58 -15.97 -36.94
C THR A 459 -3.10 -14.93 -37.95
N ALA A 460 -4.43 -14.82 -38.07
CA ALA A 460 -5.08 -13.86 -38.95
C ALA A 460 -5.15 -12.43 -38.38
N GLY A 461 -4.69 -12.20 -37.14
CA GLY A 461 -4.67 -10.89 -36.48
C GLY A 461 -5.87 -10.57 -35.60
N TYR A 462 -6.90 -11.43 -35.53
CA TYR A 462 -8.03 -11.26 -34.62
C TYR A 462 -7.63 -11.46 -33.16
N THR A 463 -8.34 -10.84 -32.23
CA THR A 463 -8.18 -11.03 -30.77
C THR A 463 -9.39 -11.73 -30.13
N VAL A 464 -10.08 -12.58 -30.91
CA VAL A 464 -11.24 -13.35 -30.46
C VAL A 464 -10.79 -14.75 -30.05
N SER A 465 -11.37 -15.29 -28.98
CA SER A 465 -11.20 -16.69 -28.57
C SER A 465 -12.54 -17.26 -28.12
N ASP A 466 -12.88 -18.47 -28.56
CA ASP A 466 -14.10 -19.21 -28.21
C ASP A 466 -13.71 -20.61 -27.71
N LEU A 467 -13.05 -20.64 -26.54
CA LEU A 467 -12.60 -21.87 -25.91
C LEU A 467 -13.79 -22.61 -25.29
N GLN A 468 -14.16 -23.76 -25.88
CA GLN A 468 -15.30 -24.56 -25.45
C GLN A 468 -14.85 -25.89 -24.88
N TYR A 469 -15.57 -26.38 -23.86
CA TYR A 469 -15.34 -27.67 -23.23
C TYR A 469 -15.31 -28.82 -24.24
N GLN A 470 -14.29 -29.68 -24.13
CA GLN A 470 -14.16 -30.91 -24.90
C GLN A 470 -14.25 -32.15 -24.00
N SER A 471 -13.46 -32.17 -22.93
CA SER A 471 -13.35 -33.30 -22.02
C SER A 471 -12.71 -32.87 -20.70
N HIS A 472 -12.57 -33.80 -19.77
CA HIS A 472 -11.80 -33.61 -18.55
C HIS A 472 -11.05 -34.89 -18.18
N THR A 473 -10.06 -34.74 -17.32
CA THR A 473 -9.29 -35.85 -16.72
C THR A 473 -9.17 -35.61 -15.22
N VAL A 474 -9.41 -36.64 -14.40
CA VAL A 474 -9.10 -36.62 -12.97
C VAL A 474 -7.84 -37.46 -12.74
N VAL A 475 -6.85 -36.85 -12.11
CA VAL A 475 -5.52 -37.41 -11.83
C VAL A 475 -5.35 -37.44 -10.32
N GLN A 476 -4.98 -38.60 -9.77
CA GLN A 476 -4.54 -38.66 -8.38
C GLN A 476 -3.15 -38.05 -8.26
N GLY A 477 -2.91 -37.29 -7.19
CA GLY A 477 -1.71 -36.49 -7.05
C GLY A 477 -1.79 -35.18 -7.85
N LYS A 478 -0.63 -34.51 -7.94
CA LYS A 478 -0.50 -33.24 -8.66
C LYS A 478 0.69 -33.29 -9.62
N PRO A 479 0.50 -32.98 -10.92
CA PRO A 479 1.60 -32.91 -11.88
C PRO A 479 2.48 -31.68 -11.63
N ASP A 480 3.75 -31.80 -12.00
CA ASP A 480 4.70 -30.68 -12.03
C ASP A 480 4.34 -29.68 -13.14
N LEU A 481 4.75 -28.43 -12.95
CA LEU A 481 4.69 -27.41 -14.01
C LEU A 481 6.06 -27.30 -14.71
N PRO A 482 6.14 -27.45 -16.04
CA PRO A 482 7.40 -27.40 -16.77
C PRO A 482 8.16 -26.09 -16.53
N GLY A 483 9.35 -26.19 -15.93
CA GLY A 483 10.26 -25.05 -15.72
C GLY A 483 9.80 -24.01 -14.69
N LEU A 484 8.72 -24.27 -13.94
CA LEU A 484 8.13 -23.33 -12.98
C LEU A 484 8.05 -23.92 -11.58
N PRO A 485 8.14 -23.09 -10.53
CA PRO A 485 7.81 -23.51 -9.19
C PRO A 485 6.32 -23.84 -9.07
N ALA A 486 6.03 -24.89 -8.30
CA ALA A 486 4.71 -25.44 -8.11
C ALA A 486 4.62 -26.18 -6.77
N THR A 487 3.44 -26.12 -6.17
CA THR A 487 3.07 -26.97 -5.05
C THR A 487 3.06 -28.44 -5.45
N ARG A 488 3.34 -29.30 -4.48
CA ARG A 488 3.57 -30.74 -4.65
C ARG A 488 2.76 -31.54 -3.63
N GLY A 489 2.28 -32.70 -4.03
CA GLY A 489 1.60 -33.64 -3.14
C GLY A 489 1.48 -35.01 -3.80
N SER A 490 1.44 -36.04 -2.97
CA SER A 490 1.22 -37.41 -3.41
C SER A 490 -0.28 -37.67 -3.67
N GLU A 491 -0.61 -38.86 -4.17
CA GLU A 491 -2.00 -39.29 -4.36
C GLU A 491 -2.83 -39.28 -3.06
N ASP A 492 -2.18 -39.38 -1.90
CA ASP A 492 -2.83 -39.32 -0.58
C ASP A 492 -3.15 -37.88 -0.13
N ASP A 493 -2.49 -36.87 -0.71
CA ASP A 493 -2.57 -35.48 -0.26
C ASP A 493 -3.48 -34.61 -1.16
N VAL A 494 -3.54 -34.94 -2.45
CA VAL A 494 -4.10 -34.06 -3.48
C VAL A 494 -4.68 -34.85 -4.64
N THR A 495 -5.77 -34.33 -5.19
CA THR A 495 -6.35 -34.80 -6.47
C THR A 495 -6.44 -33.62 -7.43
N THR A 496 -6.14 -33.85 -8.71
CA THR A 496 -6.14 -32.83 -9.76
C THR A 496 -7.20 -33.12 -10.82
N LEU A 497 -8.06 -32.15 -11.09
CA LEU A 497 -8.95 -32.11 -12.24
C LEU A 497 -8.29 -31.26 -13.34
N VAL A 498 -8.18 -31.80 -14.55
CA VAL A 498 -7.80 -31.04 -15.75
C VAL A 498 -9.00 -30.94 -16.67
N VAL A 499 -9.41 -29.73 -17.02
CA VAL A 499 -10.50 -29.47 -17.97
C VAL A 499 -9.92 -29.02 -19.30
N HIS A 500 -10.26 -29.74 -20.36
CA HIS A 500 -9.74 -29.53 -21.70
C HIS A 500 -10.72 -28.66 -22.50
N LEU A 501 -10.28 -27.45 -22.88
CA LEU A 501 -11.02 -26.55 -23.75
C LEU A 501 -10.37 -26.49 -25.14
N TYR A 502 -11.17 -26.21 -26.16
CA TYR A 502 -10.70 -26.04 -27.52
C TYR A 502 -11.50 -24.99 -28.27
N ASP A 503 -10.80 -24.10 -28.98
CA ASP A 503 -11.37 -23.18 -29.96
C ASP A 503 -11.19 -23.77 -31.35
N ASN A 504 -12.31 -24.21 -31.95
CA ASN A 504 -12.35 -24.84 -33.27
C ASN A 504 -12.06 -23.87 -34.43
N TYR A 505 -12.24 -22.56 -34.25
CA TYR A 505 -12.01 -21.57 -35.31
C TYR A 505 -10.53 -21.26 -35.47
N SER A 506 -9.80 -21.22 -34.36
CA SER A 506 -8.36 -20.91 -34.35
C SER A 506 -7.45 -22.10 -34.12
N SER A 507 -8.00 -23.28 -33.86
CA SER A 507 -7.25 -24.48 -33.47
C SER A 507 -6.36 -24.24 -32.26
N ILE A 508 -6.94 -23.78 -31.15
CA ILE A 508 -6.22 -23.52 -29.90
C ILE A 508 -6.79 -24.42 -28.81
N ALA A 509 -5.91 -25.12 -28.10
CA ALA A 509 -6.27 -25.86 -26.90
C ALA A 509 -5.89 -25.07 -25.65
N ALA A 510 -6.72 -25.16 -24.61
CA ALA A 510 -6.40 -24.66 -23.28
C ALA A 510 -6.75 -25.71 -22.22
N ASP A 511 -5.78 -26.10 -21.41
CA ASP A 511 -5.95 -27.05 -20.31
C ASP A 511 -5.95 -26.28 -18.99
N LEU A 512 -7.06 -26.35 -18.25
CA LEU A 512 -7.20 -25.75 -16.92
C LEU A 512 -7.01 -26.81 -15.86
N SER A 513 -5.95 -26.67 -15.06
CA SER A 513 -5.67 -27.56 -13.94
C SER A 513 -6.25 -27.00 -12.66
N TYR A 514 -6.91 -27.86 -11.87
CA TYR A 514 -7.48 -27.57 -10.57
C TYR A 514 -7.06 -28.67 -9.60
N SER A 515 -6.14 -28.39 -8.68
CA SER A 515 -5.69 -29.34 -7.66
C SER A 515 -6.29 -28.96 -6.30
N ILE A 516 -6.93 -29.90 -5.61
CA ILE A 516 -7.47 -29.70 -4.26
C ILE A 516 -6.64 -30.49 -3.25
N PHE A 517 -6.13 -29.78 -2.24
CA PHE A 517 -5.49 -30.37 -1.06
C PHE A 517 -6.47 -30.28 0.12
N PRO A 518 -7.24 -31.35 0.41
CA PRO A 518 -8.43 -31.24 1.25
C PRO A 518 -8.14 -30.73 2.66
N LYS A 519 -7.06 -31.25 3.27
CA LYS A 519 -6.61 -30.92 4.63
C LYS A 519 -6.27 -29.43 4.85
N TYR A 520 -5.96 -28.71 3.78
CA TYR A 520 -5.56 -27.31 3.84
C TYR A 520 -6.60 -26.39 3.19
N ASP A 521 -7.74 -26.92 2.77
CA ASP A 521 -8.77 -26.14 2.06
C ASP A 521 -8.19 -25.33 0.89
N ALA A 522 -7.14 -25.88 0.25
CA ALA A 522 -6.33 -25.18 -0.74
C ALA A 522 -6.63 -25.70 -2.14
N ILE A 523 -7.02 -24.78 -3.02
CA ILE A 523 -7.29 -25.03 -4.44
C ILE A 523 -6.20 -24.34 -5.24
N VAL A 524 -5.49 -25.10 -6.06
CA VAL A 524 -4.39 -24.61 -6.88
C VAL A 524 -4.81 -24.64 -8.34
N ARG A 525 -4.67 -23.50 -9.04
CA ARG A 525 -5.04 -23.37 -10.45
C ARG A 525 -3.86 -22.96 -11.32
N SER A 526 -3.79 -23.51 -12.53
CA SER A 526 -2.87 -23.09 -13.58
C SER A 526 -3.48 -23.39 -14.95
N VAL A 527 -2.95 -22.75 -16.00
CA VAL A 527 -3.40 -22.93 -17.38
C VAL A 527 -2.23 -23.27 -18.29
N ASN A 528 -2.46 -24.21 -19.21
CA ASN A 528 -1.58 -24.44 -20.36
C ASN A 528 -2.33 -24.12 -21.66
N VAL A 529 -1.79 -23.23 -22.49
CA VAL A 529 -2.34 -22.90 -23.82
C VAL A 529 -1.44 -23.48 -24.89
N THR A 530 -1.99 -24.30 -25.80
CA THR A 530 -1.26 -24.94 -26.89
C THR A 530 -1.81 -24.52 -28.25
N ASN A 531 -0.93 -24.07 -29.14
CA ASN A 531 -1.29 -23.81 -30.52
C ASN A 531 -1.39 -25.13 -31.31
N ARG A 532 -2.59 -25.49 -31.78
CA ARG A 532 -2.83 -26.65 -32.66
C ARG A 532 -3.08 -26.24 -34.12
N GLY A 533 -2.91 -24.97 -34.44
CA GLY A 533 -2.98 -24.43 -35.79
C GLY A 533 -1.68 -24.64 -36.58
N VAL A 534 -1.64 -24.04 -37.77
CA VAL A 534 -0.49 -24.12 -38.68
C VAL A 534 0.35 -22.85 -38.74
N GLY A 535 -0.15 -21.75 -38.17
CA GLY A 535 0.56 -20.47 -38.09
C GLY A 535 0.78 -20.06 -36.64
N ASN A 536 1.58 -19.02 -36.44
CA ASN A 536 1.89 -18.54 -35.10
C ASN A 536 0.68 -17.81 -34.50
N ILE A 537 0.54 -17.89 -33.18
CA ILE A 537 -0.36 -17.06 -32.37
C ILE A 537 0.47 -16.29 -31.35
N THR A 538 -0.10 -15.23 -30.77
CA THR A 538 0.52 -14.48 -29.67
C THR A 538 -0.42 -14.48 -28.48
N ILE A 539 0.06 -14.91 -27.31
CA ILE A 539 -0.64 -14.75 -26.04
C ILE A 539 -0.33 -13.34 -25.52
N GLU A 540 -1.36 -12.50 -25.39
CA GLU A 540 -1.26 -11.11 -24.94
C GLU A 540 -1.76 -10.92 -23.50
N ALA A 541 -2.55 -11.86 -22.99
CA ALA A 541 -2.91 -11.94 -21.57
C ALA A 541 -3.19 -13.40 -21.22
N LEU A 542 -2.71 -13.84 -20.05
CA LEU A 542 -2.98 -15.17 -19.50
C LEU A 542 -2.94 -15.14 -17.97
N ALA A 543 -4.12 -15.14 -17.36
CA ALA A 543 -4.29 -15.31 -15.92
C ALA A 543 -4.19 -16.79 -15.53
N SER A 544 -3.54 -17.05 -14.40
CA SER A 544 -3.45 -18.39 -13.79
C SER A 544 -4.76 -18.79 -13.11
N LEU A 545 -5.47 -17.80 -12.58
CA LEU A 545 -6.74 -17.96 -11.90
C LEU A 545 -7.68 -16.80 -12.25
N SER A 546 -8.96 -17.13 -12.43
CA SER A 546 -10.07 -16.19 -12.54
C SER A 546 -11.27 -16.72 -11.78
N VAL A 547 -11.80 -15.94 -10.83
CA VAL A 547 -13.01 -16.27 -10.08
C VAL A 547 -14.02 -15.14 -10.21
N ASP A 548 -15.26 -15.50 -10.54
CA ASP A 548 -16.40 -14.58 -10.44
C ASP A 548 -17.15 -14.90 -9.14
N LEU A 549 -17.14 -13.97 -8.18
CA LEU A 549 -17.90 -14.02 -6.94
C LEU A 549 -19.33 -13.47 -7.13
N PRO A 550 -20.30 -13.91 -6.33
CA PRO A 550 -21.68 -13.43 -6.44
C PRO A 550 -21.78 -11.93 -6.12
N PHE A 551 -22.97 -11.35 -6.32
CA PHE A 551 -23.18 -9.94 -5.99
C PHE A 551 -23.21 -9.76 -4.47
N GLU A 552 -22.09 -9.31 -3.92
CA GLU A 552 -21.92 -9.00 -2.52
C GLU A 552 -20.98 -7.79 -2.34
N ASP A 553 -20.97 -7.26 -1.11
CA ASP A 553 -19.99 -6.23 -0.73
C ASP A 553 -18.72 -6.92 -0.25
N LEU A 554 -17.59 -6.55 -0.87
CA LEU A 554 -16.28 -7.09 -0.56
C LEU A 554 -15.30 -5.96 -0.28
N ASP A 555 -14.41 -6.16 0.67
CA ASP A 555 -13.15 -5.42 0.74
C ASP A 555 -12.04 -6.29 0.13
N MET A 556 -11.08 -5.65 -0.53
CA MET A 556 -9.82 -6.25 -0.92
C MET A 556 -8.72 -5.84 0.06
N ILE A 557 -7.85 -6.79 0.39
CA ILE A 557 -6.63 -6.58 1.15
C ILE A 557 -5.44 -6.89 0.23
N SER A 558 -4.55 -5.92 0.10
CA SER A 558 -3.29 -6.04 -0.63
C SER A 558 -2.11 -5.75 0.28
N LEU A 559 -0.93 -6.21 -0.13
CA LEU A 559 0.33 -5.92 0.54
C LEU A 559 1.13 -4.97 -0.37
N ASN A 560 1.20 -3.69 0.02
CA ASN A 560 1.91 -2.65 -0.73
C ASN A 560 3.18 -2.22 0.01
N GLY A 561 4.09 -1.54 -0.66
CA GLY A 561 5.37 -1.18 -0.04
C GLY A 561 6.31 -0.46 -0.97
N ASP A 562 7.59 -0.50 -0.59
CA ASP A 562 8.76 -0.08 -1.36
C ASP A 562 10.00 -0.63 -0.63
N TRP A 563 11.19 -0.39 -1.16
CA TRP A 563 12.43 -0.68 -0.45
C TRP A 563 12.38 -0.12 0.99
N ALA A 564 12.82 -0.94 1.95
CA ALA A 564 12.83 -0.63 3.38
C ALA A 564 11.43 -0.37 4.02
N ARG A 565 10.32 -0.77 3.39
CA ARG A 565 8.96 -0.66 3.97
C ARG A 565 7.93 -1.57 3.29
N GLU A 566 8.31 -2.80 3.04
CA GLU A 566 7.56 -3.76 2.24
C GLU A 566 6.28 -4.25 2.92
N ARG A 567 5.34 -4.71 2.10
CA ARG A 567 4.17 -5.53 2.50
C ARG A 567 3.35 -4.94 3.64
N ARG A 568 3.20 -3.61 3.68
CA ARG A 568 2.20 -2.94 4.52
C ARG A 568 0.80 -3.38 4.09
N ARG A 569 -0.05 -3.67 5.07
CA ARG A 569 -1.42 -4.12 4.80
C ARG A 569 -2.29 -2.94 4.41
N GLU A 570 -2.86 -2.99 3.21
CA GLU A 570 -3.86 -2.03 2.74
C GLU A 570 -5.20 -2.73 2.55
N ARG A 571 -6.23 -2.30 3.27
CA ARG A 571 -7.61 -2.79 3.13
C ARG A 571 -8.50 -1.69 2.57
N ARG A 572 -9.24 -1.99 1.49
CA ARG A 572 -10.17 -1.05 0.85
C ARG A 572 -11.38 -1.75 0.25
N ARG A 573 -12.49 -1.03 0.15
CA ARG A 573 -13.72 -1.51 -0.51
C ARG A 573 -13.47 -1.82 -1.99
N VAL A 574 -14.07 -2.89 -2.49
CA VAL A 574 -14.16 -3.19 -3.92
C VAL A 574 -15.28 -2.35 -4.53
N GLU A 575 -14.93 -1.53 -5.53
CA GLU A 575 -15.83 -0.59 -6.18
C GLU A 575 -16.23 -1.07 -7.59
N TYR A 576 -17.30 -0.49 -8.13
CA TYR A 576 -17.64 -0.65 -9.54
C TYR A 576 -16.50 -0.17 -10.44
N GLY A 577 -16.18 -0.95 -11.47
CA GLY A 577 -15.00 -0.74 -12.31
C GLY A 577 -13.82 -1.61 -11.87
N ILE A 578 -12.65 -1.33 -12.45
CA ILE A 578 -11.44 -2.12 -12.25
C ILE A 578 -10.58 -1.46 -11.17
N GLN A 579 -10.10 -2.29 -10.26
CA GLN A 579 -9.05 -1.96 -9.32
C GLN A 579 -8.04 -3.10 -9.27
N GLY A 580 -6.78 -2.77 -9.03
CA GLY A 580 -5.75 -3.79 -9.05
C GLY A 580 -4.41 -3.24 -8.62
N PHE A 581 -3.42 -4.10 -8.77
CA PHE A 581 -2.01 -3.82 -8.56
C PHE A 581 -1.21 -4.87 -9.32
N GLY A 582 0.08 -4.66 -9.45
CA GLY A 582 0.97 -5.56 -10.16
C GLY A 582 2.40 -5.11 -10.04
N SER A 583 3.28 -5.82 -10.75
CA SER A 583 4.67 -5.41 -10.91
C SER A 583 5.03 -5.35 -12.38
N THR A 584 5.82 -4.33 -12.72
CA THR A 584 6.48 -4.18 -14.02
C THR A 584 8.01 -4.17 -13.88
N THR A 585 8.54 -4.57 -12.72
CA THR A 585 9.98 -4.47 -12.44
C THR A 585 10.81 -5.62 -13.03
N GLY A 586 10.16 -6.59 -13.70
CA GLY A 586 10.75 -7.88 -14.00
C GLY A 586 10.55 -8.90 -12.88
N PHE A 587 10.20 -8.47 -11.66
CA PHE A 587 10.12 -9.31 -10.47
C PHE A 587 8.82 -9.10 -9.68
N SER A 588 8.59 -9.89 -8.64
CA SER A 588 7.42 -9.78 -7.75
C SER A 588 7.41 -8.46 -6.95
N SER A 589 8.56 -7.81 -6.75
CA SER A 589 8.75 -6.44 -6.25
C SER A 589 8.48 -6.15 -4.77
N HIS A 590 9.08 -5.06 -4.29
CA HIS A 590 8.77 -4.42 -3.01
C HIS A 590 7.42 -3.68 -3.02
N LEU A 591 7.01 -3.21 -4.21
CA LEU A 591 5.94 -2.24 -4.42
C LEU A 591 4.57 -2.85 -4.14
N HIS A 592 4.35 -4.05 -4.67
CA HIS A 592 3.16 -4.84 -4.48
C HIS A 592 3.54 -6.31 -4.45
N ASN A 593 3.05 -7.05 -3.48
CA ASN A 593 3.24 -8.49 -3.43
C ASN A 593 2.20 -9.21 -4.33
N PRO A 594 2.52 -10.36 -4.95
CA PRO A 594 1.59 -11.13 -5.78
C PRO A 594 0.55 -11.93 -4.96
N PHE A 595 -0.13 -11.22 -4.05
CA PHE A 595 -1.11 -11.74 -3.12
C PHE A 595 -2.32 -10.80 -2.98
N LEU A 596 -3.51 -11.40 -2.99
CA LEU A 596 -4.79 -10.72 -2.78
C LEU A 596 -5.59 -11.47 -1.72
N THR A 597 -6.25 -10.75 -0.82
CA THR A 597 -7.39 -11.28 -0.06
C THR A 597 -8.67 -10.54 -0.42
N LEU A 598 -9.76 -11.26 -0.64
CA LEU A 598 -11.12 -10.72 -0.65
C LEU A 598 -11.84 -11.15 0.62
N VAL A 599 -12.56 -10.22 1.24
CA VAL A 599 -13.30 -10.46 2.48
C VAL A 599 -14.61 -9.71 2.47
N THR A 600 -15.59 -10.16 3.25
CA THR A 600 -16.74 -9.29 3.56
C THR A 600 -16.29 -8.13 4.47
N PRO A 601 -16.96 -6.97 4.46
CA PRO A 601 -16.60 -5.81 5.30
C PRO A 601 -16.52 -6.12 6.80
N ALA A 602 -17.29 -7.10 7.30
CA ALA A 602 -17.30 -7.46 8.71
C ALA A 602 -16.19 -8.44 9.11
N THR A 603 -15.48 -9.04 8.15
CA THR A 603 -14.43 -10.03 8.41
C THR A 603 -13.27 -9.41 9.19
N THR A 604 -12.77 -10.15 10.18
CA THR A 604 -11.64 -9.81 11.05
C THR A 604 -10.55 -10.90 10.98
N GLU A 605 -9.51 -10.81 11.81
CA GLU A 605 -8.52 -11.90 11.95
C GLU A 605 -9.12 -13.24 12.38
N SER A 606 -10.31 -13.27 12.99
CA SER A 606 -10.85 -14.51 13.61
C SER A 606 -12.32 -14.80 13.32
N GLN A 607 -12.97 -13.99 12.49
CA GLN A 607 -14.40 -14.10 12.17
C GLN A 607 -14.66 -13.67 10.74
N GLY A 608 -15.67 -14.27 10.10
CA GLY A 608 -16.10 -13.93 8.75
C GLY A 608 -15.36 -14.72 7.66
N GLU A 609 -15.80 -14.56 6.43
CA GLU A 609 -15.24 -15.26 5.28
C GLU A 609 -14.06 -14.48 4.66
N ALA A 610 -13.04 -15.23 4.25
CA ALA A 610 -11.86 -14.72 3.56
C ALA A 610 -11.43 -15.65 2.43
N TRP A 611 -11.17 -15.08 1.25
CA TRP A 611 -10.60 -15.76 0.09
C TRP A 611 -9.23 -15.16 -0.22
N GLY A 612 -8.18 -15.93 0.03
CA GLY A 612 -6.81 -15.55 -0.31
C GLY A 612 -6.38 -16.14 -1.64
N PHE A 613 -5.58 -15.40 -2.39
CA PHE A 613 -5.03 -15.79 -3.69
C PHE A 613 -3.55 -15.40 -3.73
N SER A 614 -2.67 -16.38 -3.95
CA SER A 614 -1.22 -16.20 -3.93
C SER A 614 -0.60 -16.83 -5.18
N LEU A 615 0.05 -16.01 -6.01
CA LEU A 615 0.68 -16.48 -7.24
C LEU A 615 2.06 -17.07 -6.94
N VAL A 616 2.32 -18.31 -7.34
CA VAL A 616 3.62 -18.97 -7.19
C VAL A 616 4.52 -18.54 -8.35
N TYR A 617 4.94 -17.27 -8.32
CA TYR A 617 5.74 -16.64 -9.36
C TYR A 617 6.56 -15.45 -8.83
N THR A 618 7.78 -15.34 -9.33
CA THR A 618 8.78 -14.36 -8.91
C THR A 618 8.93 -13.22 -9.92
N GLY A 619 8.31 -13.34 -11.09
CA GLY A 619 8.35 -12.34 -12.14
C GLY A 619 7.25 -11.29 -12.05
N SER A 620 7.12 -10.52 -13.13
CA SER A 620 6.08 -9.51 -13.29
C SER A 620 4.67 -10.14 -13.29
N PHE A 621 3.76 -9.55 -12.52
CA PHE A 621 2.41 -10.07 -12.32
C PHE A 621 1.35 -8.97 -12.37
N ALA A 622 0.10 -9.37 -12.59
CA ALA A 622 -1.05 -8.49 -12.42
C ALA A 622 -2.13 -9.15 -11.56
N VAL A 623 -2.72 -8.36 -10.67
CA VAL A 623 -3.92 -8.66 -9.90
C VAL A 623 -4.99 -7.66 -10.29
N ASN A 624 -6.07 -8.16 -10.89
CA ASN A 624 -7.20 -7.32 -11.26
C ASN A 624 -8.47 -7.81 -10.56
N VAL A 625 -9.15 -6.89 -9.88
CA VAL A 625 -10.45 -7.08 -9.27
C VAL A 625 -11.41 -6.11 -9.95
N GLU A 626 -12.50 -6.60 -10.54
CA GLU A 626 -13.52 -5.78 -11.20
C GLU A 626 -14.88 -6.08 -10.59
N LYS A 627 -15.58 -5.07 -10.06
CA LYS A 627 -17.03 -5.19 -9.85
C LYS A 627 -17.72 -4.73 -11.13
N GLY A 628 -18.22 -5.70 -11.88
CA GLY A 628 -18.83 -5.46 -13.19
C GLY A 628 -20.19 -4.74 -13.08
N SER A 629 -20.70 -4.24 -14.20
CA SER A 629 -21.96 -3.46 -14.23
C SER A 629 -23.18 -4.18 -13.64
N GLN A 630 -23.17 -5.52 -13.59
CA GLN A 630 -24.24 -6.35 -13.03
C GLN A 630 -24.06 -6.66 -11.53
N GLY A 631 -22.96 -6.20 -10.92
CA GLY A 631 -22.68 -6.36 -9.49
C GLY A 631 -21.77 -7.53 -9.12
N PHE A 632 -21.55 -8.51 -10.01
CA PHE A 632 -20.57 -9.58 -9.77
C PHE A 632 -19.14 -9.03 -9.67
N THR A 633 -18.34 -9.64 -8.80
CA THR A 633 -16.92 -9.31 -8.64
C THR A 633 -16.04 -10.37 -9.30
N ARG A 634 -15.30 -9.98 -10.34
CA ARG A 634 -14.27 -10.80 -10.98
C ARG A 634 -12.92 -10.53 -10.33
N ALA A 635 -12.19 -11.56 -9.92
CA ALA A 635 -10.82 -11.44 -9.44
C ALA A 635 -9.90 -12.35 -10.26
N MET A 636 -8.77 -11.81 -10.72
CA MET A 636 -7.82 -12.51 -11.57
C MET A 636 -6.38 -12.25 -11.15
N LEU A 637 -5.55 -13.29 -11.20
CA LEU A 637 -4.12 -13.25 -10.90
C LEU A 637 -3.35 -14.03 -11.96
N GLY A 638 -2.22 -13.50 -12.42
CA GLY A 638 -1.32 -14.18 -13.35
C GLY A 638 -0.24 -13.24 -13.90
N PHE A 639 0.25 -13.53 -15.10
CA PHE A 639 1.24 -12.68 -15.77
C PHE A 639 0.75 -11.25 -15.92
N ASN A 640 1.68 -10.29 -15.89
CA ASN A 640 1.37 -8.92 -16.26
C ASN A 640 1.18 -8.81 -17.79
N PRO A 641 -0.02 -8.44 -18.29
CA PRO A 641 -0.26 -8.31 -19.73
C PRO A 641 0.56 -7.19 -20.38
N GLU A 642 1.06 -6.20 -19.63
CA GLU A 642 1.92 -5.13 -20.17
C GLU A 642 3.32 -5.63 -20.57
N GLN A 643 3.75 -6.77 -20.01
CA GLN A 643 5.05 -7.40 -20.31
C GLN A 643 4.91 -8.77 -20.97
N LEU A 644 3.68 -9.24 -21.22
CA LEU A 644 3.43 -10.50 -21.89
C LEU A 644 3.12 -10.28 -23.38
N SER A 645 3.99 -10.79 -24.24
CA SER A 645 3.72 -10.98 -25.67
C SER A 645 4.41 -12.24 -26.14
N TRP A 646 3.75 -13.38 -25.88
CA TRP A 646 4.37 -14.69 -26.05
C TRP A 646 3.92 -15.35 -27.35
N ASN A 647 4.84 -15.43 -28.32
CA ASN A 647 4.57 -16.13 -29.58
C ASN A 647 4.63 -17.64 -29.40
N LEU A 648 3.61 -18.35 -29.88
CA LEU A 648 3.56 -19.81 -29.94
C LEU A 648 3.51 -20.26 -31.40
N GLY A 649 4.54 -20.96 -31.85
CA GLY A 649 4.53 -21.72 -33.09
C GLY A 649 3.60 -22.95 -33.03
N PRO A 650 3.35 -23.62 -34.16
CA PRO A 650 2.55 -24.84 -34.20
C PRO A 650 3.05 -25.90 -33.20
N ASN A 651 2.15 -26.41 -32.36
CA ASN A 651 2.37 -27.38 -31.28
C ASN A 651 3.19 -26.88 -30.09
N GLU A 652 3.58 -25.61 -30.05
CA GLU A 652 4.17 -25.00 -28.86
C GLU A 652 3.09 -24.66 -27.83
N SER A 653 3.51 -24.63 -26.56
CA SER A 653 2.62 -24.28 -25.45
C SER A 653 3.23 -23.20 -24.55
N LEU A 654 2.37 -22.43 -23.89
CA LEU A 654 2.71 -21.57 -22.76
C LEU A 654 1.96 -22.08 -21.52
N THR A 655 2.71 -22.34 -20.45
CA THR A 655 2.17 -22.68 -19.13
C THR A 655 2.22 -21.44 -18.24
N SER A 656 1.10 -21.08 -17.63
CA SER A 656 1.07 -20.05 -16.59
C SER A 656 1.72 -20.57 -15.30
N PRO A 657 2.27 -19.70 -14.42
CA PRO A 657 2.51 -20.08 -13.04
C PRO A 657 1.20 -20.55 -12.39
N GLU A 658 1.28 -21.26 -11.27
CA GLU A 658 0.08 -21.58 -10.50
C GLU A 658 -0.32 -20.46 -9.53
N CYS A 659 -1.61 -20.39 -9.23
CA CYS A 659 -2.17 -19.57 -8.17
C CYS A 659 -2.78 -20.49 -7.11
N VAL A 660 -2.34 -20.33 -5.87
CA VAL A 660 -2.91 -21.01 -4.70
C VAL A 660 -4.05 -20.16 -4.15
N SER A 661 -5.21 -20.76 -3.99
CA SER A 661 -6.38 -20.11 -3.39
C SER A 661 -6.83 -20.86 -2.14
N ILE A 662 -7.08 -20.11 -1.07
CA ILE A 662 -7.57 -20.64 0.20
C ILE A 662 -8.81 -19.86 0.61
N TYR A 663 -9.84 -20.60 0.97
CA TYR A 663 -11.03 -20.06 1.62
C TYR A 663 -10.96 -20.33 3.13
N SER A 664 -11.42 -19.38 3.94
CA SER A 664 -11.63 -19.58 5.36
C SER A 664 -12.94 -18.96 5.83
N LYS A 665 -13.70 -19.73 6.62
CA LYS A 665 -14.86 -19.25 7.40
C LYS A 665 -14.47 -18.67 8.76
N GLU A 666 -13.19 -18.76 9.14
CA GLU A 666 -12.66 -18.42 10.47
C GLU A 666 -11.84 -17.12 10.44
N GLY A 667 -12.17 -16.23 9.51
CA GLY A 667 -11.48 -14.96 9.30
C GLY A 667 -10.13 -15.08 8.61
N ILE A 668 -9.45 -13.95 8.54
CA ILE A 668 -8.16 -13.78 7.84
C ILE A 668 -7.06 -14.65 8.46
N GLY A 669 -7.05 -14.81 9.79
CA GLY A 669 -6.08 -15.64 10.49
C GLY A 669 -6.22 -17.13 10.15
N GLY A 670 -7.44 -17.63 9.97
CA GLY A 670 -7.70 -19.00 9.51
C GLY A 670 -7.11 -19.26 8.12
N MET A 671 -7.33 -18.32 7.20
CA MET A 671 -6.74 -18.34 5.87
C MET A 671 -5.20 -18.34 5.92
N SER A 672 -4.59 -17.42 6.67
CA SER A 672 -3.11 -17.35 6.78
C SER A 672 -2.51 -18.62 7.34
N ARG A 673 -3.05 -19.18 8.43
CA ARG A 673 -2.55 -20.45 9.00
C ARG A 673 -2.61 -21.60 7.99
N SER A 674 -3.62 -21.61 7.13
CA SER A 674 -3.70 -22.61 6.08
C SER A 674 -2.60 -22.41 5.03
N PHE A 675 -2.38 -21.18 4.54
CA PHE A 675 -1.23 -20.87 3.65
C PHE A 675 0.09 -21.27 4.30
N HIS A 676 0.29 -20.97 5.58
CA HIS A 676 1.54 -21.24 6.30
C HIS A 676 1.83 -22.73 6.40
N ARG A 677 0.84 -23.54 6.81
CA ARG A 677 0.99 -25.00 6.88
C ARG A 677 1.17 -25.59 5.48
N PHE A 678 0.39 -25.11 4.52
CA PHE A 678 0.45 -25.56 3.14
C PHE A 678 1.82 -25.30 2.51
N TYR A 679 2.36 -24.08 2.62
CA TYR A 679 3.68 -23.76 2.04
C TYR A 679 4.85 -24.48 2.70
N ARG A 680 4.83 -24.64 4.02
CA ARG A 680 5.86 -25.42 4.73
C ARG A 680 5.90 -26.88 4.28
N LYS A 681 4.74 -27.49 3.99
CA LYS A 681 4.62 -28.94 3.71
C LYS A 681 4.60 -29.28 2.21
N HIS A 682 4.02 -28.41 1.38
CA HIS A 682 3.72 -28.70 -0.02
C HIS A 682 4.39 -27.75 -1.02
N LEU A 683 5.18 -26.76 -0.59
CA LEU A 683 5.90 -25.85 -1.50
C LEU A 683 7.40 -25.84 -1.25
N MET A 684 7.84 -25.53 -0.03
CA MET A 684 9.26 -25.41 0.32
C MET A 684 9.95 -26.78 0.22
N ARG A 685 10.97 -26.92 -0.65
CA ARG A 685 11.68 -28.20 -0.88
C ARG A 685 12.79 -28.47 0.14
N SER A 686 13.43 -27.41 0.62
CA SER A 686 14.59 -27.55 1.48
C SER A 686 14.22 -28.22 2.80
N GLN A 687 15.10 -29.10 3.27
CA GLN A 687 14.98 -29.73 4.60
C GLN A 687 14.89 -28.71 5.75
N PHE A 688 15.36 -27.48 5.53
CA PHE A 688 15.29 -26.41 6.52
C PHE A 688 13.88 -25.81 6.69
N ALA A 689 12.91 -26.15 5.83
CA ALA A 689 11.53 -25.64 5.92
C ALA A 689 10.89 -25.82 7.31
N THR A 690 11.27 -26.88 8.04
CA THR A 690 10.75 -27.23 9.38
C THR A 690 11.84 -27.49 10.43
N SER A 691 13.13 -27.42 10.07
CA SER A 691 14.24 -27.62 11.00
C SER A 691 14.78 -26.30 11.58
N ASN A 692 15.33 -26.37 12.77
CA ASN A 692 15.88 -25.21 13.49
C ASN A 692 16.94 -24.48 12.65
N ARG A 693 16.89 -23.15 12.67
CA ARG A 693 17.87 -22.30 12.00
C ARG A 693 18.95 -21.85 12.99
N PRO A 694 20.24 -21.84 12.60
CA PRO A 694 21.29 -21.33 13.47
C PRO A 694 21.12 -19.81 13.63
N PRO A 695 21.11 -19.27 14.87
CA PRO A 695 21.25 -17.83 15.07
C PRO A 695 22.52 -17.34 14.38
N LEU A 696 22.37 -16.38 13.48
CA LEU A 696 23.47 -15.92 12.65
C LEU A 696 23.97 -14.53 13.06
N LEU A 697 25.19 -14.18 12.66
CA LEU A 697 25.63 -12.80 12.56
C LEU A 697 26.04 -12.51 11.11
N ASN A 698 25.47 -11.47 10.52
CA ASN A 698 25.81 -10.96 9.20
C ASN A 698 26.69 -9.70 9.31
N SER A 699 27.69 -9.57 8.43
CA SER A 699 28.69 -8.49 8.50
C SER A 699 28.26 -7.15 7.90
N TRP A 700 27.17 -7.08 7.13
CA TRP A 700 26.83 -5.91 6.29
C TRP A 700 26.67 -4.61 7.06
N GLU A 701 25.65 -4.47 7.92
CA GLU A 701 25.46 -3.24 8.71
C GLU A 701 26.61 -2.99 9.71
N GLY A 702 27.40 -4.01 10.04
CA GLY A 702 28.53 -3.89 10.96
C GLY A 702 29.80 -3.28 10.35
N LEU A 703 30.13 -3.63 9.10
CA LEU A 703 31.41 -3.27 8.48
C LEU A 703 31.28 -2.60 7.09
N GLY A 704 30.13 -2.70 6.42
CA GLY A 704 29.99 -2.32 5.01
C GLY A 704 31.04 -3.02 4.15
N PHE A 705 31.76 -2.26 3.30
CA PHE A 705 32.81 -2.78 2.42
C PHE A 705 34.23 -2.76 3.04
N ASP A 706 34.43 -2.05 4.16
CA ASP A 706 35.76 -1.80 4.74
C ASP A 706 36.19 -2.95 5.66
N TYR A 707 36.58 -4.07 5.05
CA TYR A 707 37.09 -5.23 5.76
C TYR A 707 38.16 -5.98 4.99
N ASN A 708 38.90 -6.83 5.72
CA ASN A 708 39.84 -7.81 5.19
C ASN A 708 39.73 -9.11 6.00
N GLU A 709 40.56 -10.10 5.68
CA GLU A 709 40.61 -11.39 6.36
C GLU A 709 40.70 -11.28 7.90
N SER A 710 41.53 -10.37 8.42
CA SER A 710 41.74 -10.23 9.86
C SER A 710 40.54 -9.63 10.59
N SER A 711 39.92 -8.58 10.03
CA SER A 711 38.72 -7.99 10.63
C SER A 711 37.51 -8.92 10.53
N MET A 712 37.42 -9.71 9.45
CA MET A 712 36.37 -10.71 9.25
C MET A 712 36.52 -11.88 10.25
N TYR A 713 37.73 -12.39 10.46
CA TYR A 713 37.99 -13.40 11.49
C TYR A 713 37.67 -12.90 12.89
N LYS A 714 38.05 -11.65 13.21
CA LYS A 714 37.73 -11.02 14.50
C LYS A 714 36.22 -10.93 14.73
N LEU A 715 35.45 -10.50 13.73
CA LEU A 715 34.00 -10.43 13.83
C LEU A 715 33.39 -11.84 14.04
N ALA A 716 33.93 -12.86 13.40
CA ALA A 716 33.53 -14.25 13.63
C ALA A 716 33.86 -14.74 15.06
N GLU A 717 35.04 -14.40 15.59
CA GLU A 717 35.43 -14.70 16.98
C GLU A 717 34.45 -14.06 17.98
N GLU A 718 34.09 -12.79 17.76
CA GLU A 718 33.12 -12.09 18.60
C GLU A 718 31.70 -12.67 18.46
N SER A 719 31.31 -13.05 17.26
CA SER A 719 30.04 -13.74 17.00
C SER A 719 29.96 -15.06 17.79
N ALA A 720 31.02 -15.87 17.74
CA ALA A 720 31.13 -17.10 18.52
C ALA A 720 31.07 -16.81 20.02
N ALA A 721 31.76 -15.77 20.49
CA ALA A 721 31.77 -15.37 21.90
C ALA A 721 30.38 -14.92 22.41
N LEU A 722 29.53 -14.36 21.55
CA LEU A 722 28.13 -14.04 21.86
C LEU A 722 27.21 -15.26 21.86
N GLY A 723 27.61 -16.35 21.19
CA GLY A 723 26.83 -17.59 21.06
C GLY A 723 26.12 -17.75 19.71
N ALA A 724 26.44 -16.93 18.70
CA ALA A 724 25.97 -17.16 17.34
C ALA A 724 26.53 -18.49 16.78
N LYS A 725 25.75 -19.16 15.94
CA LYS A 725 26.06 -20.50 15.37
C LYS A 725 26.34 -20.47 13.87
N LEU A 726 26.14 -19.32 13.23
CA LEU A 726 26.46 -19.08 11.83
C LEU A 726 27.04 -17.66 11.69
N PHE A 727 28.15 -17.54 10.97
CA PHE A 727 28.73 -16.27 10.59
C PHE A 727 28.61 -16.08 9.08
N VAL A 728 28.09 -14.94 8.64
CA VAL A 728 27.85 -14.63 7.23
C VAL A 728 28.71 -13.44 6.81
N MET A 729 29.62 -13.70 5.86
CA MET A 729 30.38 -12.65 5.18
C MET A 729 29.54 -12.11 4.02
N ASP A 730 29.13 -10.84 4.14
CA ASP A 730 28.27 -10.17 3.16
C ASP A 730 29.07 -9.54 1.99
N ASP A 731 28.48 -8.62 1.21
CA ASP A 731 29.09 -7.98 0.01
C ASP A 731 30.50 -7.42 0.28
N GLY A 732 31.37 -7.39 -0.74
CA GLY A 732 32.73 -6.83 -0.66
C GLY A 732 33.91 -7.82 -0.72
N TRP A 733 33.65 -9.13 -0.85
CA TRP A 733 34.70 -10.15 -0.71
C TRP A 733 35.41 -10.53 -2.02
N PHE A 734 34.86 -10.10 -3.16
CA PHE A 734 35.19 -10.57 -4.50
C PHE A 734 35.76 -9.46 -5.40
N GLY A 735 36.14 -9.82 -6.62
CA GLY A 735 36.75 -8.93 -7.61
C GLY A 735 38.26 -8.76 -7.40
N ASN A 736 39.03 -8.80 -8.49
CA ASN A 736 40.49 -8.63 -8.44
C ASN A 736 40.96 -7.44 -9.29
N LYS A 737 40.72 -7.48 -10.60
CA LYS A 737 41.04 -6.35 -11.50
C LYS A 737 40.14 -5.14 -11.21
N TYR A 738 38.89 -5.42 -10.88
CA TYR A 738 37.88 -4.46 -10.43
C TYR A 738 37.37 -4.96 -9.07
N PRO A 739 38.03 -4.60 -7.96
CA PRO A 739 37.68 -5.10 -6.63
C PRO A 739 36.35 -4.52 -6.14
N ARG A 740 35.60 -5.33 -5.37
CA ARG A 740 34.37 -4.90 -4.70
C ARG A 740 34.70 -4.18 -3.39
N ASP A 741 35.18 -2.94 -3.51
CA ASP A 741 35.47 -2.07 -2.37
C ASP A 741 34.36 -1.03 -2.12
N ASP A 742 33.42 -0.94 -3.05
CA ASP A 742 32.20 -0.14 -3.03
C ASP A 742 31.15 -0.82 -3.93
N ASP A 743 30.04 -0.13 -4.22
CA ASP A 743 28.99 -0.62 -5.11
C ASP A 743 29.14 -0.19 -6.58
N ASP A 744 30.31 0.30 -7.01
CA ASP A 744 30.59 0.77 -8.39
C ASP A 744 31.32 -0.26 -9.28
N ALA A 745 31.76 -1.39 -8.72
CA ALA A 745 32.58 -2.39 -9.42
C ALA A 745 32.45 -3.80 -8.85
N GLY A 746 32.90 -4.79 -9.64
CA GLY A 746 33.14 -6.16 -9.18
C GLY A 746 32.02 -7.18 -9.41
N LEU A 747 30.75 -6.78 -9.56
CA LEU A 747 29.68 -7.74 -9.85
C LEU A 747 29.95 -8.44 -11.20
N GLY A 748 29.93 -9.77 -11.18
CA GLY A 748 30.37 -10.63 -12.28
C GLY A 748 31.76 -11.26 -12.08
N ASP A 749 32.62 -10.68 -11.24
CA ASP A 749 33.98 -11.15 -10.96
C ASP A 749 34.04 -11.95 -9.64
N TRP A 750 33.38 -13.11 -9.58
CA TRP A 750 33.17 -13.94 -8.39
C TRP A 750 34.39 -14.74 -7.91
N GLN A 751 35.59 -14.15 -7.98
CA GLN A 751 36.81 -14.70 -7.38
C GLN A 751 37.16 -13.91 -6.12
N PRO A 752 37.66 -14.55 -5.05
CA PRO A 752 38.07 -13.85 -3.84
C PRO A 752 39.07 -12.73 -4.17
N ASN A 753 38.85 -11.55 -3.59
CA ASN A 753 39.75 -10.41 -3.75
C ASN A 753 41.08 -10.72 -3.04
N ARG A 754 42.16 -10.90 -3.82
CA ARG A 754 43.49 -11.27 -3.30
C ARG A 754 44.16 -10.18 -2.46
N GLN A 755 43.64 -8.95 -2.45
CA GLN A 755 44.12 -7.91 -1.54
C GLN A 755 43.50 -8.05 -0.14
N LYS A 756 42.22 -8.43 -0.07
CA LYS A 756 41.50 -8.68 1.19
C LYS A 756 41.77 -10.08 1.76
N PHE A 757 41.93 -11.08 0.88
CA PHE A 757 42.14 -12.50 1.18
C PHE A 757 43.30 -13.07 0.34
N PRO A 758 44.57 -12.80 0.72
CA PRO A 758 45.75 -13.15 -0.08
C PRO A 758 45.82 -14.63 -0.49
N ASP A 759 45.47 -15.52 0.43
CA ASP A 759 45.55 -16.97 0.23
C ASP A 759 44.23 -17.60 -0.26
N GLY A 760 43.19 -16.78 -0.50
CA GLY A 760 41.84 -17.22 -0.86
C GLY A 760 40.93 -17.32 0.37
N LEU A 761 39.72 -17.88 0.20
CA LEU A 761 38.74 -17.94 1.30
C LEU A 761 38.92 -19.15 2.24
N ASP A 762 39.43 -20.27 1.74
CA ASP A 762 39.51 -21.53 2.51
C ASP A 762 40.24 -21.41 3.85
N PRO A 763 41.38 -20.67 3.97
CA PRO A 763 42.04 -20.47 5.27
C PRO A 763 41.15 -19.74 6.28
N LEU A 764 40.48 -18.66 5.86
CA LEU A 764 39.54 -17.93 6.72
C LEU A 764 38.39 -18.82 7.14
N VAL A 765 37.75 -19.51 6.17
CA VAL A 765 36.59 -20.37 6.44
C VAL A 765 36.98 -21.49 7.41
N SER A 766 38.12 -22.14 7.20
CA SER A 766 38.64 -23.18 8.09
C SER A 766 38.88 -22.64 9.51
N ASN A 767 39.50 -21.47 9.65
CA ASN A 767 39.72 -20.88 10.96
C ASN A 767 38.40 -20.49 11.65
N VAL A 768 37.40 -20.01 10.90
CA VAL A 768 36.07 -19.68 11.43
C VAL A 768 35.33 -20.93 11.88
N THR A 769 35.40 -22.03 11.12
CA THR A 769 34.71 -23.29 11.45
C THR A 769 35.36 -24.08 12.58
N GLU A 770 36.55 -23.68 13.04
CA GLU A 770 37.16 -24.18 14.27
C GLU A 770 36.68 -23.44 15.54
N LEU A 771 36.05 -22.27 15.40
CA LEU A 771 35.52 -21.50 16.53
C LEU A 771 34.30 -22.19 17.14
N LYS A 772 34.21 -22.17 18.47
CA LYS A 772 33.07 -22.74 19.22
C LYS A 772 32.12 -21.64 19.67
N ALA A 773 30.83 -21.82 19.37
CA ALA A 773 29.79 -20.93 19.89
C ALA A 773 29.73 -21.03 21.42
N ALA A 774 29.77 -19.88 22.10
CA ALA A 774 29.85 -19.79 23.55
C ALA A 774 28.77 -20.61 24.26
N ASN A 775 29.16 -21.29 25.34
CA ASN A 775 28.31 -22.17 26.15
C ASN A 775 27.73 -23.39 25.39
N THR A 776 28.28 -23.75 24.24
CA THR A 776 27.90 -24.96 23.48
C THR A 776 29.14 -25.74 23.00
N SER A 777 28.93 -26.95 22.48
CA SER A 777 29.98 -27.70 21.75
C SER A 777 29.90 -27.51 20.23
N THR A 778 29.01 -26.63 19.75
CA THR A 778 28.72 -26.40 18.34
C THR A 778 29.80 -25.54 17.71
N ASP A 779 30.36 -26.02 16.59
CA ASP A 779 31.24 -25.23 15.73
C ASP A 779 30.46 -24.12 15.03
N LEU A 780 31.08 -22.95 14.91
CA LEU A 780 30.55 -21.83 14.17
C LEU A 780 30.51 -22.20 12.68
N ARG A 781 29.35 -22.07 12.04
CA ARG A 781 29.22 -22.31 10.60
C ARG A 781 29.60 -21.07 9.80
N PHE A 782 30.01 -21.26 8.55
CA PHE A 782 30.27 -20.16 7.62
C PHE A 782 29.19 -20.04 6.53
N GLY A 783 28.83 -18.80 6.22
CA GLY A 783 27.95 -18.41 5.14
C GLY A 783 28.52 -17.26 4.33
N ILE A 784 28.06 -17.11 3.08
CA ILE A 784 28.55 -16.05 2.19
C ILE A 784 27.42 -15.44 1.35
N TRP A 785 27.58 -14.17 1.01
CA TRP A 785 26.68 -13.43 0.11
C TRP A 785 27.13 -13.54 -1.35
N ILE A 786 26.15 -13.59 -2.27
CA ILE A 786 26.35 -13.49 -3.72
C ILE A 786 25.18 -12.73 -4.37
N GLU A 787 25.42 -12.12 -5.54
CA GLU A 787 24.38 -11.48 -6.37
C GLU A 787 24.52 -11.92 -7.85
N PRO A 788 24.23 -13.20 -8.15
CA PRO A 788 24.69 -13.87 -9.39
C PRO A 788 24.08 -13.35 -10.68
N GLU A 789 22.96 -12.66 -10.57
CA GLU A 789 22.14 -12.20 -11.68
C GLU A 789 22.57 -10.81 -12.18
N MET A 790 23.65 -10.25 -11.63
CA MET A 790 24.08 -8.87 -11.89
C MET A 790 25.50 -8.78 -12.42
N VAL A 791 25.77 -7.65 -13.08
CA VAL A 791 27.09 -7.33 -13.60
C VAL A 791 27.35 -5.84 -13.55
N ASP A 792 28.52 -5.43 -13.09
CA ASP A 792 28.95 -4.04 -13.17
C ASP A 792 29.62 -3.76 -14.51
N PRO A 793 29.43 -2.57 -15.12
CA PRO A 793 30.22 -2.15 -16.26
C PRO A 793 31.73 -2.20 -16.00
N ASN A 794 32.13 -1.94 -14.75
CA ASN A 794 33.50 -2.09 -14.26
C ASN A 794 33.72 -3.50 -13.70
N SER A 795 33.67 -4.50 -14.59
CA SER A 795 33.98 -5.89 -14.26
C SER A 795 34.68 -6.56 -15.45
N THR A 796 35.45 -7.60 -15.17
CA THR A 796 36.07 -8.43 -16.22
C THR A 796 34.97 -9.08 -17.05
N LEU A 797 33.93 -9.62 -16.41
CA LEU A 797 32.80 -10.24 -17.09
C LEU A 797 32.14 -9.30 -18.12
N TYR A 798 31.84 -8.06 -17.76
CA TYR A 798 31.21 -7.12 -18.69
C TYR A 798 32.14 -6.69 -19.82
N HIS A 799 33.44 -6.55 -19.56
CA HIS A 799 34.40 -6.24 -20.62
C HIS A 799 34.56 -7.37 -21.64
N GLU A 800 34.42 -8.62 -21.21
CA GLU A 800 34.49 -9.80 -22.08
C GLU A 800 33.16 -10.12 -22.77
N HIS A 801 32.05 -9.97 -22.05
CA HIS A 801 30.70 -10.34 -22.46
C HIS A 801 29.69 -9.20 -22.22
N PRO A 802 29.86 -8.02 -22.84
CA PRO A 802 28.92 -6.92 -22.65
C PRO A 802 27.52 -7.26 -23.16
N ASP A 803 27.38 -8.17 -24.12
CA ASP A 803 26.12 -8.63 -24.67
C ASP A 803 25.28 -9.47 -23.71
N TRP A 804 25.89 -10.01 -22.63
CA TRP A 804 25.17 -10.79 -21.61
C TRP A 804 24.31 -9.93 -20.69
N ALA A 805 24.54 -8.62 -20.59
CA ALA A 805 23.64 -7.74 -19.85
C ALA A 805 22.31 -7.55 -20.62
N LEU A 806 21.18 -7.51 -19.90
CA LEU A 806 19.89 -7.10 -20.47
C LEU A 806 20.01 -5.69 -21.06
N HIS A 807 19.59 -5.55 -22.31
CA HIS A 807 19.59 -4.30 -23.05
C HIS A 807 18.64 -4.37 -24.24
N ALA A 808 18.31 -3.21 -24.82
CA ALA A 808 17.51 -3.10 -26.03
C ALA A 808 18.33 -2.48 -27.16
N GLY A 809 18.91 -3.28 -28.05
CA GLY A 809 19.64 -2.78 -29.22
C GLY A 809 20.67 -1.68 -28.88
N PRO A 810 20.66 -0.52 -29.57
CA PRO A 810 21.61 0.57 -29.32
C PRO A 810 21.20 1.54 -28.20
N TYR A 811 20.10 1.28 -27.48
CA TYR A 811 19.68 2.17 -26.40
C TYR A 811 20.70 2.16 -25.25
N PRO A 812 20.83 3.28 -24.50
CA PRO A 812 21.61 3.31 -23.28
C PRO A 812 21.16 2.22 -22.30
N ARG A 813 22.12 1.62 -21.60
CA ARG A 813 21.87 0.61 -20.56
C ARG A 813 21.78 1.31 -19.21
N THR A 814 20.57 1.52 -18.71
CA THR A 814 20.36 2.36 -17.53
C THR A 814 20.87 1.66 -16.28
N LEU A 815 21.72 2.34 -15.51
CA LEU A 815 22.27 1.84 -14.25
C LEU A 815 21.32 2.14 -13.08
N THR A 816 21.37 1.29 -12.06
CA THR A 816 20.74 1.49 -10.75
C THR A 816 21.65 0.79 -9.77
N ARG A 817 22.12 1.51 -8.74
CA ARG A 817 23.25 1.07 -7.91
C ARG A 817 24.48 0.68 -8.78
N ASN A 818 24.72 1.45 -9.84
CA ASN A 818 25.84 1.32 -10.78
C ASN A 818 25.98 -0.02 -11.54
N GLN A 819 25.06 -0.95 -11.33
CA GLN A 819 25.04 -2.30 -11.92
C GLN A 819 24.00 -2.46 -13.04
N LEU A 820 24.12 -3.52 -13.83
CA LEU A 820 23.19 -4.02 -14.83
C LEU A 820 22.72 -5.43 -14.47
N VAL A 821 21.60 -5.86 -15.08
CA VAL A 821 21.06 -7.22 -14.91
C VAL A 821 21.61 -8.13 -16.01
N LEU A 822 22.11 -9.31 -15.66
CA LEU A 822 22.49 -10.35 -16.62
C LEU A 822 21.25 -11.01 -17.22
N ASN A 823 21.29 -11.30 -18.52
CA ASN A 823 20.20 -11.96 -19.24
C ASN A 823 20.23 -13.48 -18.98
N VAL A 824 19.67 -13.91 -17.86
CA VAL A 824 19.56 -15.35 -17.53
C VAL A 824 18.58 -16.13 -18.40
N ALA A 825 17.91 -15.51 -19.39
CA ALA A 825 17.26 -16.28 -20.46
C ALA A 825 18.28 -17.02 -21.35
N LEU A 826 19.54 -16.58 -21.36
CA LEU A 826 20.62 -17.19 -22.14
C LEU A 826 21.25 -18.38 -21.39
N PRO A 827 21.33 -19.59 -21.99
CA PRO A 827 21.95 -20.75 -21.37
C PRO A 827 23.41 -20.52 -20.94
N GLU A 828 24.20 -19.76 -21.70
CA GLU A 828 25.58 -19.44 -21.36
C GLU A 828 25.71 -18.61 -20.07
N VAL A 829 24.74 -17.73 -19.79
CA VAL A 829 24.68 -16.95 -18.55
C VAL A 829 24.25 -17.86 -17.39
N GLN A 830 23.27 -18.74 -17.62
CA GLN A 830 22.85 -19.75 -16.63
C GLN A 830 24.02 -20.66 -16.23
N ASP A 831 24.75 -21.18 -17.22
CA ASP A 831 25.93 -22.04 -17.01
C ASP A 831 27.04 -21.30 -16.27
N PHE A 832 27.30 -20.04 -16.62
CA PHE A 832 28.24 -19.19 -15.89
C PHE A 832 27.88 -19.12 -14.40
N ILE A 833 26.60 -18.80 -14.08
CA ILE A 833 26.12 -18.71 -12.70
C ILE A 833 26.26 -20.05 -11.97
N ILE A 834 25.74 -21.13 -12.58
CA ILE A 834 25.79 -22.48 -11.99
C ILE A 834 27.23 -22.88 -11.70
N ASN A 835 28.15 -22.59 -12.62
CA ASN A 835 29.55 -22.97 -12.49
C ASN A 835 30.27 -22.20 -11.39
N PHE A 836 30.15 -20.86 -11.33
CA PHE A 836 30.87 -20.10 -10.32
C PHE A 836 30.33 -20.40 -8.91
N VAL A 837 29.01 -20.50 -8.71
CA VAL A 837 28.43 -20.83 -7.40
C VAL A 837 28.84 -22.24 -6.98
N SER A 838 28.84 -23.20 -7.92
CA SER A 838 29.31 -24.55 -7.64
C SER A 838 30.79 -24.63 -7.28
N ASN A 839 31.62 -23.81 -7.91
CA ASN A 839 33.05 -23.75 -7.60
C ASN A 839 33.29 -23.09 -6.23
N LEU A 840 32.56 -22.02 -5.92
CA LEU A 840 32.61 -21.35 -4.62
C LEU A 840 32.25 -22.32 -3.49
N LEU A 841 31.10 -23.00 -3.58
CA LEU A 841 30.65 -23.96 -2.57
C LEU A 841 31.55 -25.20 -2.44
N LYS A 842 32.36 -25.53 -3.45
CA LYS A 842 33.36 -26.61 -3.38
C LYS A 842 34.71 -26.15 -2.86
N SER A 843 34.95 -24.83 -2.81
CA SER A 843 36.26 -24.27 -2.49
C SER A 843 36.52 -24.15 -0.99
N ALA A 844 35.47 -24.15 -0.17
CA ALA A 844 35.53 -24.02 1.29
C ALA A 844 34.26 -24.60 1.93
N ASP A 845 34.25 -24.80 3.25
CA ASP A 845 33.09 -25.33 4.01
C ASP A 845 31.97 -24.29 4.22
N ILE A 846 31.30 -23.95 3.13
CA ILE A 846 30.21 -22.96 3.10
C ILE A 846 28.88 -23.69 3.23
N THR A 847 28.13 -23.39 4.31
CA THR A 847 26.87 -24.08 4.62
C THR A 847 25.64 -23.16 4.54
N TYR A 848 25.84 -21.92 4.11
CA TYR A 848 24.80 -20.91 3.96
C TYR A 848 25.10 -19.97 2.80
N ILE A 849 24.07 -19.62 2.02
CA ILE A 849 24.15 -18.61 0.95
C ILE A 849 23.05 -17.57 1.16
N LYS A 850 23.43 -16.29 1.18
CA LYS A 850 22.50 -15.17 0.96
C LYS A 850 22.55 -14.80 -0.52
N TRP A 851 21.51 -15.15 -1.27
CA TRP A 851 21.40 -14.88 -2.71
C TRP A 851 20.62 -13.58 -2.92
N ASP A 852 21.31 -12.51 -3.29
CA ASP A 852 20.74 -11.17 -3.40
C ASP A 852 20.46 -10.73 -4.85
N HIS A 853 19.76 -9.60 -5.00
CA HIS A 853 19.38 -8.96 -6.26
C HIS A 853 18.88 -7.51 -6.05
N ASN A 854 19.73 -6.53 -6.36
CA ASN A 854 19.61 -5.15 -5.88
C ASN A 854 19.04 -4.12 -6.86
N ARG A 855 18.37 -4.54 -7.94
CA ARG A 855 17.65 -3.62 -8.85
C ARG A 855 16.50 -4.28 -9.61
N GLY A 856 15.65 -3.50 -10.28
CA GLY A 856 14.68 -4.00 -11.26
C GLY A 856 15.26 -4.08 -12.68
N VAL A 857 14.57 -4.80 -13.57
CA VAL A 857 14.82 -4.82 -15.01
C VAL A 857 14.26 -3.55 -15.66
N HIS A 858 15.03 -2.93 -16.55
CA HIS A 858 14.63 -1.74 -17.31
C HIS A 858 14.48 -2.07 -18.80
N GLU A 859 15.59 -2.13 -19.52
CA GLU A 859 15.59 -2.43 -20.94
C GLU A 859 15.45 -3.93 -21.19
N LEU A 860 14.35 -4.32 -21.82
CA LEU A 860 14.15 -5.69 -22.30
C LEU A 860 14.43 -5.78 -23.80
N PRO A 861 15.12 -6.82 -24.28
CA PRO A 861 15.32 -7.03 -25.72
C PRO A 861 14.00 -7.34 -26.45
N SER A 862 13.03 -7.92 -25.73
CA SER A 862 11.64 -8.09 -26.17
C SER A 862 10.75 -8.36 -24.94
N PRO A 863 9.41 -8.18 -25.02
CA PRO A 863 8.51 -8.51 -23.91
C PRO A 863 8.62 -9.99 -23.48
N ARG A 864 8.87 -10.90 -24.43
CA ARG A 864 9.07 -12.34 -24.15
C ARG A 864 10.21 -12.62 -23.17
N ALA A 865 11.23 -11.76 -23.15
CA ALA A 865 12.40 -11.94 -22.29
C ALA A 865 12.07 -11.84 -20.79
N ASP A 866 10.97 -11.17 -20.40
CA ASP A 866 10.53 -11.09 -19.00
C ASP A 866 10.24 -12.49 -18.43
N HIS A 867 9.47 -13.31 -19.16
CA HIS A 867 9.16 -14.67 -18.72
C HIS A 867 10.30 -15.66 -19.00
N GLU A 868 11.04 -15.52 -20.10
CA GLU A 868 12.21 -16.38 -20.37
C GLU A 868 13.30 -16.23 -19.31
N TYR A 869 13.51 -15.00 -18.80
CA TYR A 869 14.38 -14.74 -17.66
C TYR A 869 13.98 -15.62 -16.46
N MET A 870 12.69 -15.65 -16.11
CA MET A 870 12.20 -16.41 -14.96
C MET A 870 12.43 -17.91 -15.13
N LEU A 871 12.19 -18.46 -16.32
CA LEU A 871 12.45 -19.87 -16.60
C LEU A 871 13.94 -20.21 -16.44
N GLY A 872 14.84 -19.33 -16.91
CA GLY A 872 16.28 -19.49 -16.73
C GLY A 872 16.71 -19.39 -15.27
N MET A 873 16.21 -18.39 -14.54
CA MET A 873 16.47 -18.23 -13.10
C MET A 873 16.00 -19.45 -12.30
N TYR A 874 14.79 -19.97 -12.56
CA TYR A 874 14.30 -21.17 -11.89
C TYR A 874 15.10 -22.42 -12.22
N HIS A 875 15.61 -22.54 -13.45
CA HIS A 875 16.53 -23.62 -13.81
C HIS A 875 17.83 -23.54 -12.99
N VAL A 876 18.39 -22.34 -12.83
CA VAL A 876 19.58 -22.10 -12.00
C VAL A 876 19.31 -22.44 -10.54
N PHE A 877 18.20 -21.97 -9.96
CA PHE A 877 17.81 -22.29 -8.58
C PHE A 877 17.62 -23.79 -8.37
N ASP A 878 16.86 -24.45 -9.24
CA ASP A 878 16.59 -25.89 -9.14
C ASP A 878 17.89 -26.70 -9.22
N THR A 879 18.78 -26.34 -10.15
CA THR A 879 20.07 -27.00 -10.32
C THR A 879 20.96 -26.87 -9.08
N LEU A 880 21.10 -25.66 -8.55
CA LEU A 880 21.99 -25.39 -7.42
C LEU A 880 21.45 -25.95 -6.11
N THR A 881 20.16 -25.76 -5.83
CA THR A 881 19.53 -26.27 -4.59
C THR A 881 19.44 -27.80 -4.57
N SER A 882 19.27 -28.44 -5.74
CA SER A 882 19.34 -29.91 -5.84
C SER A 882 20.77 -30.45 -5.70
N ARG A 883 21.77 -29.70 -6.19
CA ARG A 883 23.18 -30.08 -6.11
C ARG A 883 23.75 -29.90 -4.70
N PHE A 884 23.25 -28.93 -3.95
CA PHE A 884 23.71 -28.60 -2.59
C PHE A 884 22.52 -28.53 -1.61
N PRO A 885 21.86 -29.66 -1.31
CA PRO A 885 20.65 -29.71 -0.48
C PRO A 885 20.91 -29.40 1.00
N ASP A 886 22.17 -29.50 1.44
CA ASP A 886 22.60 -29.24 2.83
C ASP A 886 22.98 -27.77 3.08
N VAL A 887 23.07 -26.96 2.02
CA VAL A 887 23.24 -25.51 2.15
C VAL A 887 21.90 -24.88 2.55
N LEU A 888 21.96 -24.02 3.57
CA LEU A 888 20.83 -23.16 3.90
C LEU A 888 20.83 -21.94 2.96
N TRP A 889 19.90 -21.92 2.02
CA TRP A 889 19.73 -20.81 1.08
C TRP A 889 18.76 -19.76 1.64
N GLU A 890 19.19 -18.51 1.68
CA GLU A 890 18.34 -17.35 1.96
C GLU A 890 18.23 -16.49 0.69
N GLY A 891 16.99 -16.26 0.25
CA GLY A 891 16.74 -15.30 -0.83
C GLY A 891 16.82 -13.85 -0.32
N CYS A 892 17.29 -12.94 -1.15
CA CYS A 892 17.31 -11.50 -0.88
C CYS A 892 17.12 -10.75 -2.22
N ALA A 893 16.53 -9.56 -2.13
CA ALA A 893 16.48 -8.61 -3.23
C ALA A 893 16.31 -7.20 -2.67
N SER A 894 17.40 -6.60 -2.17
CA SER A 894 17.36 -5.39 -1.32
C SER A 894 16.29 -5.51 -0.25
N GLY A 895 16.41 -6.51 0.60
CA GLY A 895 15.32 -6.96 1.46
C GLY A 895 14.34 -7.86 0.71
N GLY A 896 13.05 -7.53 0.83
CA GLY A 896 11.95 -8.40 0.43
C GLY A 896 11.44 -8.18 -1.00
N GLY A 897 12.27 -7.71 -1.93
CA GLY A 897 11.89 -7.41 -3.31
C GLY A 897 11.49 -8.63 -4.16
N ARG A 898 11.82 -9.83 -3.69
CA ARG A 898 11.43 -11.13 -4.26
C ARG A 898 10.84 -12.06 -3.20
N PHE A 899 10.08 -11.50 -2.25
CA PHE A 899 9.42 -12.28 -1.21
C PHE A 899 8.13 -12.89 -1.75
N ASP A 900 8.24 -14.03 -2.44
CA ASP A 900 7.13 -14.72 -3.09
C ASP A 900 7.24 -16.26 -3.01
N PRO A 901 6.15 -17.01 -3.28
CA PRO A 901 6.18 -18.46 -3.18
C PRO A 901 7.07 -19.11 -4.25
N GLY A 902 7.36 -18.41 -5.35
CA GLY A 902 8.26 -18.91 -6.40
C GLY A 902 9.67 -19.09 -5.88
N VAL A 903 10.20 -18.10 -5.15
CA VAL A 903 11.49 -18.20 -4.44
C VAL A 903 11.42 -19.22 -3.31
N LEU A 904 10.33 -19.22 -2.51
CA LEU A 904 10.19 -20.11 -1.35
C LEU A 904 10.19 -21.60 -1.68
N GLN A 905 9.89 -22.00 -2.91
CA GLN A 905 10.08 -23.38 -3.34
C GLN A 905 11.53 -23.84 -3.12
N TYR A 906 12.49 -22.95 -3.42
CA TYR A 906 13.91 -23.25 -3.44
C TYR A 906 14.59 -22.81 -2.14
N PHE A 907 14.26 -21.61 -1.66
CA PHE A 907 14.91 -21.00 -0.51
C PHE A 907 13.95 -20.96 0.68
N PRO A 908 14.25 -21.67 1.78
CA PRO A 908 13.30 -21.82 2.87
C PRO A 908 13.28 -20.61 3.83
N GLN A 909 14.04 -19.56 3.57
CA GLN A 909 13.91 -18.25 4.18
C GLN A 909 14.30 -17.16 3.19
N ILE A 910 13.78 -15.95 3.39
CA ILE A 910 14.06 -14.76 2.59
C ILE A 910 14.33 -13.60 3.55
N TRP A 911 15.35 -12.79 3.27
CA TRP A 911 15.61 -11.57 4.00
C TRP A 911 14.40 -10.64 3.88
N THR A 912 13.73 -10.38 5.01
CA THR A 912 12.38 -9.81 4.95
C THR A 912 12.41 -8.34 4.50
N SER A 913 13.38 -7.57 4.97
CA SER A 913 13.54 -6.16 4.62
C SER A 913 14.92 -5.69 5.07
N ASP A 914 15.52 -4.79 4.30
CA ASP A 914 16.70 -4.03 4.72
C ASP A 914 16.36 -3.05 5.86
N ASP A 915 15.09 -2.73 6.08
CA ASP A 915 14.69 -2.03 7.29
C ASP A 915 14.73 -2.99 8.49
N THR A 916 15.71 -2.74 9.35
CA THR A 916 15.93 -3.48 10.60
C THR A 916 15.41 -2.73 11.83
N ASP A 917 14.70 -1.60 11.66
CA ASP A 917 14.05 -0.88 12.75
C ASP A 917 12.99 -1.75 13.44
N GLY A 918 13.08 -1.88 14.77
CA GLY A 918 12.18 -2.74 15.52
C GLY A 918 10.71 -2.38 15.36
N LEU A 919 10.35 -1.09 15.19
CA LEU A 919 8.96 -0.69 14.99
C LEU A 919 8.49 -1.00 13.57
N GLU A 920 9.24 -0.57 12.55
CA GLU A 920 8.86 -0.79 11.16
C GLU A 920 8.75 -2.29 10.84
N ARG A 921 9.66 -3.11 11.41
CA ARG A 921 9.61 -4.57 11.32
C ARG A 921 8.34 -5.20 11.87
N ILE A 922 7.67 -4.64 12.87
CA ILE A 922 6.37 -5.16 13.33
C ILE A 922 5.35 -5.12 12.20
N TYR A 923 5.25 -3.99 11.48
CA TYR A 923 4.31 -3.88 10.38
C TYR A 923 4.71 -4.75 9.18
N ILE A 924 5.99 -4.75 8.82
CA ILE A 924 6.51 -5.54 7.71
C ILE A 924 6.28 -7.03 7.98
N GLN A 925 6.63 -7.54 9.15
CA GLN A 925 6.49 -8.96 9.49
C GLN A 925 5.02 -9.38 9.62
N LEU A 926 4.16 -8.56 10.23
CA LEU A 926 2.73 -8.90 10.31
C LEU A 926 2.04 -8.86 8.95
N GLY A 927 2.39 -7.91 8.08
CA GLY A 927 1.91 -7.88 6.70
C GLY A 927 2.41 -9.07 5.88
N THR A 928 3.70 -9.40 5.96
CA THR A 928 4.31 -10.59 5.33
C THR A 928 3.62 -11.87 5.80
N SER A 929 3.29 -11.97 7.09
CA SER A 929 2.61 -13.12 7.67
C SER A 929 1.17 -13.33 7.19
N LEU A 930 0.59 -12.40 6.43
CA LEU A 930 -0.75 -12.56 5.88
C LEU A 930 -0.83 -13.78 4.93
N VAL A 931 0.26 -14.08 4.24
CA VAL A 931 0.36 -15.20 3.29
C VAL A 931 1.57 -16.11 3.54
N TYR A 932 2.71 -15.58 3.99
CA TYR A 932 3.93 -16.37 4.16
C TYR A 932 4.09 -16.87 5.59
N PRO A 933 4.58 -18.10 5.79
CA PRO A 933 4.84 -18.61 7.15
C PRO A 933 5.96 -17.78 7.80
N PRO A 934 5.91 -17.53 9.11
CA PRO A 934 6.99 -16.83 9.80
C PRO A 934 8.35 -17.52 9.72
N SER A 935 8.36 -18.84 9.49
CA SER A 935 9.58 -19.60 9.20
C SER A 935 10.36 -19.12 7.98
N ALA A 936 9.69 -18.46 7.04
CA ALA A 936 10.31 -17.91 5.82
C ALA A 936 10.89 -16.49 6.01
N MET A 937 10.69 -15.84 7.16
CA MET A 937 11.15 -14.47 7.39
C MET A 937 12.53 -14.44 8.06
N GLY A 938 13.53 -13.87 7.38
CA GLY A 938 14.81 -13.47 7.98
C GLY A 938 14.68 -12.15 8.74
N ALA A 939 15.15 -12.10 9.99
CA ALA A 939 15.00 -10.96 10.88
C ALA A 939 16.16 -10.84 11.88
N HIS A 940 16.92 -9.75 11.79
CA HIS A 940 18.12 -9.55 12.59
C HIS A 940 17.97 -8.39 13.59
N ILE A 941 18.66 -8.51 14.72
CA ILE A 941 18.91 -7.37 15.61
C ILE A 941 20.02 -6.53 14.98
N SER A 942 19.73 -5.26 14.69
CA SER A 942 20.71 -4.28 14.23
C SER A 942 21.08 -3.25 15.31
N ALA A 943 22.10 -2.44 15.01
CA ALA A 943 22.56 -1.36 15.87
C ALA A 943 21.54 -0.21 15.97
N VAL A 944 21.71 0.66 16.98
CA VAL A 944 20.92 1.89 17.13
C VAL A 944 21.82 3.12 17.33
N PRO A 945 21.45 4.33 16.86
CA PRO A 945 20.29 4.64 16.03
C PRO A 945 20.26 3.82 14.73
N ASN A 946 19.09 3.28 14.39
CA ASN A 946 18.92 2.39 13.25
C ASN A 946 19.37 3.08 11.95
N GLN A 947 20.06 2.36 11.06
CA GLN A 947 20.70 2.96 9.88
C GLN A 947 19.70 3.53 8.87
N GLN A 948 18.53 2.93 8.73
CA GLN A 948 17.52 3.34 7.74
C GLN A 948 16.62 4.48 8.27
N THR A 949 16.25 4.44 9.55
CA THR A 949 15.24 5.33 10.14
C THR A 949 15.79 6.37 11.12
N GLY A 950 17.00 6.16 11.63
CA GLY A 950 17.58 6.95 12.73
C GLY A 950 16.88 6.75 14.09
N ARG A 951 15.97 5.77 14.21
CA ARG A 951 15.25 5.50 15.47
C ARG A 951 16.14 4.74 16.45
N THR A 952 16.01 5.06 17.73
CA THR A 952 16.60 4.26 18.82
C THR A 952 15.49 3.48 19.53
N THR A 953 15.65 2.17 19.63
CA THR A 953 14.74 1.27 20.35
C THR A 953 15.53 0.35 21.29
N PRO A 954 14.98 -0.05 22.46
CA PRO A 954 15.65 -0.96 23.39
C PRO A 954 16.06 -2.29 22.73
N ILE A 955 17.15 -2.90 23.23
CA ILE A 955 17.70 -4.15 22.66
C ILE A 955 16.73 -5.32 22.81
N GLU A 956 15.99 -5.40 23.93
CA GLU A 956 14.98 -6.43 24.16
C GLU A 956 13.79 -6.27 23.19
N PHE A 957 13.41 -5.03 22.86
CA PHE A 957 12.39 -4.77 21.86
C PHE A 957 12.80 -5.28 20.50
N ARG A 958 14.01 -4.90 20.03
CA ARG A 958 14.57 -5.39 18.75
C ARG A 958 14.68 -6.92 18.74
N GLY A 959 15.20 -7.52 19.80
CA GLY A 959 15.33 -8.97 19.93
C GLY A 959 14.00 -9.70 19.86
N HIS A 960 12.99 -9.25 20.60
CA HIS A 960 11.66 -9.89 20.58
C HIS A 960 10.95 -9.73 19.23
N VAL A 961 11.15 -8.61 18.51
CA VAL A 961 10.62 -8.44 17.14
C VAL A 961 11.32 -9.39 16.17
N ALA A 962 12.66 -9.48 16.22
CA ALA A 962 13.45 -10.36 15.35
C ALA A 962 13.11 -11.85 15.58
N MET A 963 12.83 -12.24 16.82
CA MET A 963 12.44 -13.62 17.18
C MET A 963 11.14 -14.11 16.54
N MET A 964 10.33 -13.21 15.97
CA MET A 964 9.14 -13.62 15.22
C MET A 964 9.46 -14.17 13.83
N GLY A 965 10.68 -13.95 13.33
CA GLY A 965 11.18 -14.55 12.09
C GLY A 965 11.86 -15.90 12.34
N GLY A 966 11.74 -16.82 11.39
CA GLY A 966 12.41 -18.12 11.43
C GLY A 966 13.93 -18.02 11.36
N GLY A 967 14.43 -17.08 10.56
CA GLY A 967 15.86 -16.76 10.44
C GLY A 967 16.26 -15.64 11.40
N PHE A 968 16.32 -15.94 12.69
CA PHE A 968 16.81 -14.98 13.69
C PHE A 968 18.32 -14.78 13.56
N GLY A 969 18.78 -13.54 13.72
CA GLY A 969 20.21 -13.23 13.69
C GLY A 969 20.56 -11.84 14.22
N LEU A 970 21.80 -11.45 14.00
CA LEU A 970 22.40 -10.17 14.34
C LEU A 970 22.99 -9.55 13.06
N GLU A 971 22.93 -8.23 12.93
CA GLU A 971 23.56 -7.50 11.83
C GLU A 971 24.08 -6.17 12.36
N LEU A 972 25.26 -6.25 12.98
CA LEU A 972 25.88 -5.16 13.76
C LEU A 972 27.35 -5.49 14.02
N ASN A 973 28.14 -4.49 14.44
CA ASN A 973 29.47 -4.69 14.98
C ASN A 973 29.41 -4.78 16.52
N PRO A 974 29.68 -5.95 17.14
CA PRO A 974 29.62 -6.08 18.60
C PRO A 974 30.61 -5.21 19.37
N GLU A 975 31.68 -4.70 18.75
CA GLU A 975 32.61 -3.78 19.41
C GLU A 975 32.05 -2.37 19.62
N GLU A 976 31.10 -1.97 18.76
CA GLU A 976 30.51 -0.63 18.77
C GLU A 976 29.27 -0.53 19.65
N LEU A 977 28.77 -1.67 20.12
CA LEU A 977 27.63 -1.71 21.04
C LEU A 977 28.00 -1.15 22.41
N ASP A 978 27.04 -0.46 23.02
CA ASP A 978 27.16 -0.12 24.43
C ASP A 978 27.22 -1.40 25.30
N ALA A 979 27.82 -1.26 26.48
CA ALA A 979 28.07 -2.39 27.35
C ALA A 979 26.79 -3.09 27.85
N HIS A 980 25.66 -2.37 27.92
CA HIS A 980 24.38 -2.94 28.32
C HIS A 980 23.82 -3.82 27.20
N ASP A 981 23.74 -3.28 25.99
CA ASP A 981 23.23 -3.99 24.81
C ASP A 981 24.09 -5.23 24.48
N LYS A 982 25.42 -5.09 24.50
CA LYS A 982 26.33 -6.23 24.28
C LYS A 982 26.12 -7.34 25.31
N ALA A 983 25.89 -6.99 26.57
CA ALA A 983 25.66 -7.97 27.65
C ALA A 983 24.30 -8.68 27.54
N ALA A 984 23.30 -8.08 26.89
CA ALA A 984 21.98 -8.67 26.70
C ALA A 984 21.94 -9.74 25.58
N LEU A 985 22.81 -9.63 24.57
CA LEU A 985 22.77 -10.47 23.37
C LEU A 985 22.83 -12.00 23.64
N PRO A 986 23.72 -12.53 24.50
CA PRO A 986 23.74 -13.98 24.76
C PRO A 986 22.42 -14.50 25.35
N GLY A 987 21.76 -13.70 26.19
CA GLY A 987 20.44 -14.03 26.74
C GLY A 987 19.35 -14.02 25.67
N LEU A 988 19.38 -13.04 24.76
CA LEU A 988 18.45 -12.95 23.64
C LEU A 988 18.65 -14.10 22.63
N ILE A 989 19.89 -14.48 22.32
CA ILE A 989 20.18 -15.64 21.46
C ILE A 989 19.60 -16.92 22.09
N ASN A 990 19.84 -17.17 23.37
CA ASN A 990 19.28 -18.34 24.06
C ASN A 990 17.74 -18.34 24.05
N LEU A 991 17.11 -17.16 24.23
CA LEU A 991 15.66 -17.03 24.13
C LEU A 991 15.16 -17.29 22.72
N ALA A 992 15.85 -16.78 21.69
CA ALA A 992 15.53 -17.02 20.29
C ALA A 992 15.56 -18.52 19.98
N GLU A 993 16.57 -19.25 20.42
CA GLU A 993 16.66 -20.70 20.23
C GLU A 993 15.53 -21.46 20.93
N LYS A 994 15.08 -20.97 22.09
CA LYS A 994 13.95 -21.57 22.82
C LYS A 994 12.61 -21.36 22.10
N VAL A 995 12.38 -20.19 21.50
CA VAL A 995 11.12 -19.89 20.78
C VAL A 995 11.10 -20.44 19.36
N ASN A 996 12.28 -20.56 18.71
CA ASN A 996 12.40 -20.86 17.28
C ASN A 996 11.65 -22.12 16.83
N PRO A 997 11.68 -23.27 17.54
CA PRO A 997 10.91 -24.45 17.14
C PRO A 997 9.39 -24.19 17.02
N ILE A 998 8.85 -23.35 17.91
CA ILE A 998 7.42 -22.97 17.92
C ILE A 998 7.13 -21.94 16.83
N VAL A 999 8.05 -21.00 16.57
CA VAL A 999 7.92 -20.02 15.47
C VAL A 999 7.99 -20.70 14.09
N LEU A 1000 8.87 -21.69 13.94
CA LEU A 1000 9.06 -22.41 12.69
C LEU A 1000 7.88 -23.31 12.33
N ASN A 1001 7.40 -24.07 13.32
CA ASN A 1001 6.44 -25.17 13.09
C ASN A 1001 5.03 -24.88 13.61
N GLY A 1002 4.87 -23.87 14.47
CA GLY A 1002 3.59 -23.53 15.05
C GLY A 1002 2.64 -22.79 14.12
N ASP A 1003 1.43 -22.56 14.64
CA ASP A 1003 0.38 -21.75 14.04
C ASP A 1003 0.42 -20.33 14.63
N MET A 1004 0.52 -19.33 13.76
CA MET A 1004 0.56 -17.92 14.15
C MET A 1004 -0.86 -17.33 14.26
N TRP A 1005 -1.10 -16.62 15.35
CA TRP A 1005 -2.34 -15.90 15.65
C TRP A 1005 -2.01 -14.42 15.85
N ARG A 1006 -2.44 -13.57 14.93
CA ARG A 1006 -2.36 -12.11 15.08
C ARG A 1006 -3.50 -11.65 15.98
N LEU A 1007 -3.19 -11.39 17.25
CA LEU A 1007 -4.17 -11.05 18.27
C LEU A 1007 -4.55 -9.57 18.25
N SER A 1008 -3.59 -8.71 17.92
CA SER A 1008 -3.76 -7.26 17.84
C SER A 1008 -2.80 -6.70 16.81
N LEU A 1009 -3.34 -5.86 15.92
CA LEU A 1009 -2.65 -5.41 14.72
C LEU A 1009 -2.08 -4.00 14.91
N PRO A 1010 -0.92 -3.70 14.31
CA PRO A 1010 -0.22 -2.44 14.52
C PRO A 1010 -0.91 -1.25 13.83
N GLU A 1011 -1.75 -1.49 12.83
CA GLU A 1011 -2.56 -0.43 12.19
C GLU A 1011 -3.73 0.02 13.08
N ASP A 1012 -4.23 -0.88 13.93
CA ASP A 1012 -5.46 -0.68 14.70
C ASP A 1012 -5.18 -0.35 16.19
N SER A 1013 -3.96 -0.61 16.67
CA SER A 1013 -3.63 -0.60 18.10
C SER A 1013 -2.20 -0.16 18.40
N ASN A 1014 -2.00 0.48 19.56
CA ASN A 1014 -0.68 0.76 20.11
C ASN A 1014 0.01 -0.48 20.70
N TRP A 1015 -0.71 -1.60 20.80
CA TRP A 1015 -0.24 -2.84 21.39
C TRP A 1015 -0.34 -4.02 20.42
N PRO A 1016 0.56 -4.11 19.42
CA PRO A 1016 0.65 -5.27 18.55
C PRO A 1016 0.92 -6.53 19.38
N ALA A 1017 0.25 -7.63 19.03
CA ALA A 1017 0.42 -8.89 19.75
C ALA A 1017 0.21 -10.10 18.84
N VAL A 1018 1.07 -11.11 19.00
CA VAL A 1018 1.05 -12.34 18.22
C VAL A 1018 1.27 -13.53 19.15
N LEU A 1019 0.53 -14.61 18.93
CA LEU A 1019 0.71 -15.89 19.62
C LEU A 1019 1.08 -16.96 18.61
N PHE A 1020 2.14 -17.73 18.91
CA PHE A 1020 2.48 -18.94 18.19
C PHE A 1020 2.10 -20.14 19.04
N ILE A 1021 1.44 -21.14 18.46
CA ILE A 1021 1.03 -22.37 19.16
C ILE A 1021 1.66 -23.56 18.44
N SER A 1022 2.30 -24.47 19.17
CA SER A 1022 2.86 -25.70 18.59
C SER A 1022 1.78 -26.53 17.89
N GLU A 1023 2.16 -27.33 16.88
CA GLU A 1023 1.20 -28.10 16.06
C GLU A 1023 0.35 -29.07 16.91
N ASP A 1024 0.89 -29.59 18.01
CA ASP A 1024 0.20 -30.45 18.98
C ASP A 1024 -0.59 -29.69 20.07
N GLY A 1025 -0.50 -28.36 20.08
CA GLY A 1025 -1.15 -27.49 21.07
C GLY A 1025 -0.58 -27.59 22.49
N SER A 1026 0.57 -28.23 22.69
CA SER A 1026 1.19 -28.43 24.00
C SER A 1026 1.94 -27.19 24.52
N GLN A 1027 2.45 -26.35 23.62
CA GLN A 1027 3.19 -25.14 23.96
C GLN A 1027 2.72 -23.95 23.14
N ALA A 1028 2.84 -22.74 23.70
CA ALA A 1028 2.64 -21.50 22.97
C ALA A 1028 3.58 -20.39 23.43
N VAL A 1029 3.86 -19.43 22.54
CA VAL A 1029 4.68 -18.25 22.82
C VAL A 1029 3.92 -17.00 22.39
N LEU A 1030 3.65 -16.13 23.35
CA LEU A 1030 3.05 -14.82 23.13
C LEU A 1030 4.15 -13.77 23.00
N PHE A 1031 4.15 -13.04 21.90
CA PHE A 1031 4.87 -11.78 21.70
C PHE A 1031 3.90 -10.62 21.88
N TYR A 1032 4.17 -9.74 22.83
CA TYR A 1032 3.33 -8.59 23.17
C TYR A 1032 4.18 -7.32 23.20
N PHE A 1033 3.75 -6.29 22.46
CA PHE A 1033 4.51 -5.06 22.28
C PHE A 1033 3.69 -3.83 22.73
N GLN A 1034 4.39 -2.77 23.12
CA GLN A 1034 3.86 -1.42 23.30
C GLN A 1034 4.72 -0.47 22.48
N VAL A 1035 4.13 0.20 21.48
CA VAL A 1035 4.89 1.10 20.60
C VAL A 1035 5.17 2.43 21.28
N ARG A 1036 4.12 3.16 21.67
CA ARG A 1036 4.23 4.44 22.40
C ARG A 1036 3.98 4.24 23.88
N ALA A 1037 4.64 5.04 24.70
CA ALA A 1037 4.46 5.07 26.15
C ALA A 1037 3.00 5.31 26.55
N ASN A 1038 2.50 4.47 27.45
CA ASN A 1038 1.11 4.52 27.93
C ASN A 1038 0.99 5.30 29.25
N ILE A 1039 1.25 6.61 29.22
CA ILE A 1039 1.34 7.44 30.44
C ILE A 1039 -0.04 7.65 31.08
N ASN A 1040 -0.17 7.23 32.36
CA ASN A 1040 -1.35 7.44 33.21
C ASN A 1040 -2.67 7.00 32.54
N ARG A 1041 -2.64 5.81 31.95
CA ARG A 1041 -3.79 5.18 31.28
C ARG A 1041 -3.87 3.71 31.64
N ALA A 1042 -5.04 3.12 31.42
CA ALA A 1042 -5.26 1.70 31.65
C ALA A 1042 -4.41 0.85 30.69
N THR A 1043 -3.91 -0.28 31.18
CA THR A 1043 -3.30 -1.33 30.37
C THR A 1043 -4.40 -2.17 29.70
N PRO A 1044 -4.38 -2.37 28.38
CA PRO A 1044 -5.37 -3.21 27.72
C PRO A 1044 -5.16 -4.69 28.04
N TRP A 1045 -6.23 -5.47 27.89
CA TRP A 1045 -6.16 -6.94 27.95
C TRP A 1045 -5.77 -7.49 26.58
N VAL A 1046 -4.76 -8.35 26.53
CA VAL A 1046 -4.47 -9.20 25.36
C VAL A 1046 -5.20 -10.52 25.52
N ARG A 1047 -6.19 -10.76 24.65
CA ARG A 1047 -6.97 -12.01 24.63
C ARG A 1047 -6.30 -13.00 23.69
N LEU A 1048 -6.01 -14.19 24.20
CA LEU A 1048 -5.39 -15.25 23.40
C LEU A 1048 -6.45 -15.92 22.50
N GLN A 1049 -5.99 -16.75 21.56
CA GLN A 1049 -6.84 -17.52 20.64
C GLN A 1049 -6.19 -18.88 20.39
N GLY A 1050 -6.94 -19.85 19.84
CA GLY A 1050 -6.39 -21.13 19.39
C GLY A 1050 -6.02 -22.15 20.48
N LEU A 1051 -6.24 -21.84 21.76
CA LEU A 1051 -5.95 -22.76 22.87
C LEU A 1051 -7.12 -23.75 23.08
N ASP A 1052 -6.82 -24.91 23.67
CA ASP A 1052 -7.85 -25.82 24.16
C ASP A 1052 -8.57 -25.19 25.35
N ALA A 1053 -9.87 -24.92 25.19
CA ALA A 1053 -10.67 -24.21 26.19
C ALA A 1053 -10.71 -24.90 27.56
N GLN A 1054 -10.60 -26.24 27.60
CA GLN A 1054 -10.70 -27.03 28.83
C GLN A 1054 -9.34 -27.35 29.48
N ALA A 1055 -8.26 -27.18 28.73
CA ALA A 1055 -6.93 -27.44 29.24
C ALA A 1055 -6.44 -26.33 30.18
N MET A 1056 -5.57 -26.70 31.13
CA MET A 1056 -4.85 -25.74 31.97
C MET A 1056 -3.49 -25.45 31.36
N TYR A 1057 -3.12 -24.17 31.33
CA TYR A 1057 -1.86 -23.70 30.80
C TYR A 1057 -1.08 -22.99 31.91
N ASN A 1058 0.16 -23.42 32.14
CA ASN A 1058 1.12 -22.69 32.96
C ASN A 1058 1.68 -21.51 32.15
N VAL A 1059 1.38 -20.28 32.56
CA VAL A 1059 1.84 -19.04 31.93
C VAL A 1059 3.05 -18.51 32.69
N ASP A 1060 4.19 -18.43 32.01
CA ASP A 1060 5.47 -18.08 32.63
C ASP A 1060 5.42 -16.72 33.34
N GLY A 1061 5.83 -16.69 34.60
CA GLY A 1061 5.79 -15.50 35.46
C GLY A 1061 4.40 -14.98 35.86
N VAL A 1062 3.30 -15.68 35.52
CA VAL A 1062 1.92 -15.22 35.80
C VAL A 1062 1.09 -16.24 36.58
N GLY A 1063 1.16 -17.53 36.22
CA GLY A 1063 0.42 -18.61 36.91
C GLY A 1063 -0.34 -19.53 35.96
N THR A 1064 -1.13 -20.45 36.52
CA THR A 1064 -1.87 -21.46 35.74
C THR A 1064 -3.32 -21.05 35.51
N TYR A 1065 -3.78 -21.06 34.25
CA TYR A 1065 -5.14 -20.67 33.86
C TYR A 1065 -5.71 -21.62 32.81
N SER A 1066 -7.04 -21.80 32.82
CA SER A 1066 -7.72 -22.54 31.74
C SER A 1066 -7.58 -21.80 30.40
N GLY A 1067 -7.54 -22.52 29.28
CA GLY A 1067 -7.55 -21.91 27.94
C GLY A 1067 -8.76 -21.00 27.72
N ALA A 1068 -9.94 -21.36 28.24
CA ALA A 1068 -11.12 -20.49 28.18
C ALA A 1068 -10.93 -19.14 28.88
N THR A 1069 -10.25 -19.12 30.02
CA THR A 1069 -9.92 -17.87 30.74
C THR A 1069 -8.97 -17.01 29.90
N LEU A 1070 -7.93 -17.62 29.35
CA LEU A 1070 -6.94 -16.92 28.53
C LEU A 1070 -7.52 -16.35 27.23
N MET A 1071 -8.49 -17.03 26.62
CA MET A 1071 -9.14 -16.55 25.38
C MET A 1071 -10.28 -15.55 25.61
N ASN A 1072 -11.02 -15.69 26.72
CA ASN A 1072 -12.19 -14.84 26.98
C ASN A 1072 -11.89 -13.61 27.84
N MET A 1073 -11.00 -13.74 28.82
CA MET A 1073 -10.56 -12.64 29.69
C MET A 1073 -9.25 -12.03 29.19
N GLY A 1074 -8.26 -12.88 28.90
CA GLY A 1074 -6.92 -12.45 28.47
C GLY A 1074 -5.94 -12.25 29.62
N LEU A 1075 -4.85 -11.55 29.31
CA LEU A 1075 -3.78 -11.15 30.24
C LEU A 1075 -3.52 -9.63 30.13
N GLN A 1076 -2.92 -9.04 31.16
CA GLN A 1076 -2.46 -7.64 31.13
C GLN A 1076 -0.98 -7.55 31.47
N PHE A 1077 -0.25 -6.73 30.71
CA PHE A 1077 1.17 -6.49 30.92
C PHE A 1077 1.43 -4.98 30.95
N PRO A 1078 1.58 -4.35 32.13
CA PRO A 1078 2.05 -2.98 32.18
C PRO A 1078 3.49 -2.92 31.66
N LEU A 1079 3.77 -1.95 30.78
CA LEU A 1079 5.07 -1.73 30.17
C LEU A 1079 5.43 -0.24 30.32
N ASP A 1080 6.68 0.00 30.71
CA ASP A 1080 7.20 1.35 30.93
C ASP A 1080 7.87 1.90 29.66
N GLY A 1081 7.76 3.20 29.43
CA GLY A 1081 8.41 3.89 28.31
C GLY A 1081 7.86 3.57 26.92
N ASP A 1082 8.53 4.10 25.90
CA ASP A 1082 8.31 3.73 24.50
C ASP A 1082 8.94 2.36 24.21
N TYR A 1083 8.39 1.64 23.23
CA TYR A 1083 8.95 0.38 22.74
C TYR A 1083 9.15 -0.69 23.82
N GLY A 1084 8.14 -0.92 24.65
CA GLY A 1084 8.12 -2.03 25.61
C GLY A 1084 7.77 -3.35 24.92
N SER A 1085 8.33 -4.46 25.39
CA SER A 1085 8.02 -5.79 24.85
C SER A 1085 8.04 -6.89 25.92
N LYS A 1086 7.28 -7.96 25.68
CA LYS A 1086 7.22 -9.19 26.49
C LYS A 1086 7.16 -10.41 25.58
N VAL A 1087 7.93 -11.44 25.94
CA VAL A 1087 7.78 -12.80 25.43
C VAL A 1087 7.31 -13.68 26.57
N VAL A 1088 6.19 -14.39 26.39
CA VAL A 1088 5.56 -15.18 27.45
C VAL A 1088 5.31 -16.59 26.95
N PHE A 1089 5.87 -17.58 27.63
CA PHE A 1089 5.64 -19.00 27.33
C PHE A 1089 4.38 -19.51 28.03
N LEU A 1090 3.68 -20.41 27.35
CA LEU A 1090 2.55 -21.17 27.86
C LEU A 1090 2.83 -22.66 27.65
N GLU A 1091 2.62 -23.46 28.69
CA GLU A 1091 2.77 -24.92 28.63
C GLU A 1091 1.48 -25.58 29.10
N LYS A 1092 0.91 -26.47 28.28
CA LYS A 1092 -0.27 -27.27 28.59
C LYS A 1092 0.08 -28.32 29.65
N GLN A 1093 -0.74 -28.43 30.70
CA GLN A 1093 -0.58 -29.40 31.80
C GLN A 1093 -1.16 -30.78 31.49
#